data_AF-A0A372NJI1-F1
#
_entry.id   AF-A0A372NJI1-F1
#
_cell.length_a   1.000
_cell.length_b   1.000
_cell.length_c   1.000
_cell.angle_alpha   90.00
_cell.angle_beta   90.00
_cell.angle_gamma   90.00
#
_symmetry.space_group_name_H-M   'P 1'
#
loop_
_entity.id
_entity.type
_entity.pdbx_description
1 polymer ?
#
loop_
_entity_poly.entity_id
_entity_poly.type
_entity_poly.pdbx_seq_one_letter_code
_entity_poly.pdbx_strand_id
1 'polypeptide(L)'
;MHNFHSLKSKARRGIKSALKKFYALTKTKEAKPDAPAITKTVKKTTTAAQPAEKLNRLDAFVIERDLSHLRSKLKKIKSPKKELSLPEIEILSEVKFAQFDATIGEKYTPPTSIAFITIANGKFIPGLEGLLLSLIKVYPNFSCDFFVFHDGTISNFAQSCLRQIYHNITFETPDMSWFDQIPSTSGNHKRIGSLGYMNIMALKKDQYQRVILLDSDMLILGDISATWRGLSARDFPTDYVEPNLVLGCYDVGVNPYVPKSPATGRHIINSGVLSLPTRYLGENYYQEIEDLVRKSNRPYCELLDRFADQKIWNQFLSNKDVGILPINFNCNARYVENFLQMETDFVRILHFTGSKPWFRTEYLNRDEIPFSSKGVRATHPIWADNFRKLKQVHRAHVYLQHRKNNPLISIAKKAQIDNVPACVFIGNGPSLAQSDLNLFSGFEKFVFNWFINHPNFDSMQPEHLVLSSHMLFGGWCVQKPALPESFLTQLYEKRWRPKLWISYYFRPYVEAIGLNRDFDVDYILLEKPFKKFIDQCSNPNLDINAFAMDGRTGVLTAALPIAIALGYRRFALVGCDSNYNRTGGSNYFYDSAQHQSMSTREDSLTSTWTEDGRGHFAYVVTQRELLTRQMSFIDFTIDGSLPLPKRALSSLHALQENPV
;
A
#
# COMPACT_ATOMS: atom_id res chain seq x y z
N MET A 1 -18.43 40.61 45.78
CA MET A 1 -17.96 40.07 44.48
C MET A 1 -16.95 38.91 44.56
N HIS A 2 -16.43 38.50 45.73
CA HIS A 2 -15.44 37.41 45.83
C HIS A 2 -15.98 35.96 45.78
N ASN A 3 -17.27 35.71 46.02
CA ASN A 3 -17.84 34.35 46.00
C ASN A 3 -18.22 33.81 44.60
N PHE A 4 -18.25 34.66 43.57
CA PHE A 4 -18.63 34.25 42.21
C PHE A 4 -17.49 33.60 41.41
N HIS A 5 -16.23 33.84 41.77
CA HIS A 5 -15.08 33.25 41.07
C HIS A 5 -14.75 31.81 41.52
N SER A 6 -15.01 31.48 42.80
CA SER A 6 -14.76 30.14 43.38
C SER A 6 -15.69 29.06 42.78
N LEU A 7 -16.99 29.36 42.67
CA LEU A 7 -17.99 28.48 42.07
C LEU A 7 -17.74 28.21 40.57
N LYS A 8 -17.29 29.22 39.82
CA LYS A 8 -16.91 29.09 38.40
C LYS A 8 -15.70 28.16 38.20
N SER A 9 -14.74 28.14 39.14
CA SER A 9 -13.55 27.28 39.02
C SER A 9 -13.85 25.80 39.32
N LYS A 10 -14.72 25.51 40.30
CA LYS A 10 -15.14 24.14 40.64
C LYS A 10 -16.02 23.51 39.55
N ALA A 11 -16.95 24.26 38.97
CA ALA A 11 -17.74 23.81 37.82
C ALA A 11 -16.86 23.52 36.57
N ARG A 12 -15.84 24.37 36.32
CA ARG A 12 -14.86 24.17 35.24
C ARG A 12 -14.06 22.88 35.39
N ARG A 13 -13.58 22.55 36.60
CA ARG A 13 -12.88 21.29 36.87
C ARG A 13 -13.82 20.09 36.76
N GLY A 14 -15.07 20.22 37.21
CA GLY A 14 -16.08 19.16 37.10
C GLY A 14 -16.40 18.76 35.66
N ILE A 15 -16.49 19.71 34.72
CA ILE A 15 -16.84 19.42 33.32
C ILE A 15 -15.63 19.03 32.49
N LYS A 16 -14.47 19.67 32.69
CA LYS A 16 -13.24 19.14 32.10
C LYS A 16 -12.96 17.72 32.60
N SER A 17 -13.22 17.42 33.87
CA SER A 17 -13.11 16.06 34.41
C SER A 17 -14.19 15.12 33.86
N ALA A 18 -15.44 15.56 33.69
CA ALA A 18 -16.53 14.74 33.13
C ALA A 18 -16.37 14.48 31.62
N LEU A 19 -16.00 15.48 30.82
CA LEU A 19 -15.65 15.32 29.41
C LEU A 19 -14.37 14.50 29.30
N LYS A 20 -13.35 14.75 30.13
CA LYS A 20 -12.14 13.92 30.15
C LYS A 20 -12.43 12.50 30.64
N LYS A 21 -13.42 12.26 31.51
CA LYS A 21 -13.89 10.91 31.91
C LYS A 21 -14.72 10.25 30.82
N PHE A 22 -15.59 10.97 30.12
CA PHE A 22 -16.37 10.47 28.97
C PHE A 22 -15.47 10.14 27.77
N TYR A 23 -14.51 11.03 27.46
CA TYR A 23 -13.47 10.81 26.47
C TYR A 23 -12.36 9.85 26.95
N ALA A 24 -12.18 9.67 28.27
CA ALA A 24 -11.28 8.64 28.81
C ALA A 24 -11.95 7.27 28.86
N LEU A 25 -13.26 7.18 29.08
CA LEU A 25 -14.05 5.95 28.91
C LEU A 25 -13.99 5.43 27.46
N THR A 26 -13.64 6.30 26.50
CA THR A 26 -13.37 5.94 25.09
C THR A 26 -11.87 5.89 24.74
N LYS A 27 -10.95 6.38 25.59
CA LYS A 27 -9.48 6.21 25.53
C LYS A 27 -8.84 6.44 26.92
N THR A 28 -8.56 5.39 27.70
CA THR A 28 -8.20 5.56 29.12
C THR A 28 -6.74 5.96 29.38
N LYS A 29 -6.56 6.94 30.28
CA LYS A 29 -5.48 7.02 31.30
C LYS A 29 -6.02 7.64 32.57
N GLU A 30 -5.87 6.95 33.70
CA GLU A 30 -6.33 7.39 35.02
C GLU A 30 -5.35 8.29 35.79
N ALA A 31 -5.90 8.95 36.81
CA ALA A 31 -5.24 9.82 37.78
C ALA A 31 -4.77 9.04 39.02
N LYS A 32 -3.63 9.47 39.60
CA LYS A 32 -3.07 8.96 40.86
C LYS A 32 -3.78 9.56 42.09
N PRO A 33 -3.84 8.86 43.23
CA PRO A 33 -3.88 9.47 44.55
C PRO A 33 -2.49 9.54 45.19
N ASP A 34 -2.30 10.52 46.07
CA ASP A 34 -1.06 10.85 46.78
C ASP A 34 -0.77 9.89 47.95
N ALA A 35 0.50 9.52 48.13
CA ALA A 35 1.18 9.22 49.41
C ALA A 35 2.71 9.18 49.21
N PRO A 36 3.53 9.42 50.26
CA PRO A 36 4.79 10.16 50.15
C PRO A 36 6.06 9.32 49.96
N ALA A 37 7.16 10.06 49.78
CA ALA A 37 8.55 9.69 49.49
C ALA A 37 9.09 8.41 50.14
N ILE A 38 9.98 7.71 49.42
CA ILE A 38 11.30 7.23 49.88
C ILE A 38 12.10 6.61 48.70
N THR A 39 13.39 7.01 48.67
CA THR A 39 14.63 6.49 48.03
C THR A 39 14.75 6.15 46.53
N LYS A 40 15.87 6.69 46.00
CA LYS A 40 16.45 6.49 44.67
C LYS A 40 16.91 5.04 44.46
N THR A 41 16.46 4.40 43.38
CA THR A 41 17.24 3.36 42.70
C THR A 41 16.88 3.34 41.22
N VAL A 42 17.89 3.51 40.35
CA VAL A 42 17.75 3.45 38.90
C VAL A 42 17.51 1.99 38.49
N LYS A 43 16.26 1.62 38.20
CA LYS A 43 15.91 0.39 37.48
C LYS A 43 15.30 0.76 36.13
N LYS A 44 15.97 0.36 35.03
CA LYS A 44 15.40 0.30 33.68
C LYS A 44 14.14 -0.58 33.73
N THR A 45 12.98 0.05 33.79
CA THR A 45 11.67 -0.59 33.66
C THR A 45 11.35 -0.70 32.19
N THR A 46 11.55 -1.90 31.62
CA THR A 46 10.78 -2.33 30.46
C THR A 46 9.31 -2.22 30.84
N THR A 47 8.60 -1.30 30.19
CA THR A 47 7.16 -1.13 30.35
C THR A 47 6.49 -2.35 29.73
N ALA A 48 6.21 -3.35 30.55
CA ALA A 48 5.28 -4.42 30.22
C ALA A 48 3.98 -3.76 29.76
N ALA A 49 3.53 -4.10 28.56
CA ALA A 49 2.23 -3.69 28.07
C ALA A 49 1.19 -4.16 29.10
N GLN A 50 0.47 -3.21 29.71
CA GLN A 50 -0.67 -3.55 30.55
C GLN A 50 -1.65 -4.40 29.72
N PRO A 51 -2.27 -5.44 30.31
CA PRO A 51 -3.28 -6.21 29.61
C PRO A 51 -4.35 -5.25 29.10
N ALA A 52 -4.70 -5.34 27.81
CA ALA A 52 -5.76 -4.54 27.22
C ALA A 52 -7.03 -4.79 28.05
N GLU A 53 -7.43 -3.80 28.86
CA GLU A 53 -8.72 -3.83 29.55
C GLU A 53 -9.79 -4.07 28.50
N LYS A 54 -10.68 -5.03 28.76
CA LYS A 54 -11.75 -5.42 27.85
C LYS A 54 -12.51 -4.17 27.40
N LEU A 55 -12.37 -3.80 26.13
CA LEU A 55 -13.23 -2.82 25.47
C LEU A 55 -14.67 -3.29 25.64
N ASN A 56 -15.43 -2.65 26.52
CA ASN A 56 -16.83 -3.01 26.70
C ASN A 56 -17.57 -2.77 25.37
N ARG A 57 -18.39 -3.74 24.94
CA ARG A 57 -19.24 -3.58 23.76
C ARG A 57 -20.08 -2.30 23.90
N LEU A 58 -20.39 -1.68 22.76
CA LEU A 58 -21.23 -0.49 22.70
C LEU A 58 -22.54 -0.72 23.49
N ASP A 59 -22.73 0.05 24.57
CA ASP A 59 -24.01 0.13 25.27
C ASP A 59 -24.64 1.50 24.94
N ALA A 60 -25.50 1.50 23.92
CA ALA A 60 -26.16 2.72 23.45
C ALA A 60 -27.01 3.39 24.54
N PHE A 61 -27.57 2.62 25.47
CA PHE A 61 -28.37 3.14 26.57
C PHE A 61 -27.50 3.91 27.58
N VAL A 62 -26.37 3.34 27.97
CA VAL A 62 -25.40 4.01 28.85
C VAL A 62 -24.89 5.31 28.21
N ILE A 63 -24.57 5.27 26.91
CA ILE A 63 -24.06 6.44 26.19
C ILE A 63 -25.13 7.53 26.10
N GLU A 64 -26.38 7.20 25.75
CA GLU A 64 -27.45 8.21 25.68
C GLU A 64 -27.78 8.80 27.06
N ARG A 65 -27.79 7.97 28.11
CA ARG A 65 -27.95 8.44 29.50
C ARG A 65 -26.86 9.44 29.86
N ASP A 66 -25.61 9.13 29.54
CA ASP A 66 -24.46 9.97 29.86
C ASP A 66 -24.48 11.28 29.02
N LEU A 67 -24.87 11.21 27.75
CA LEU A 67 -25.10 12.38 26.89
C LEU A 67 -26.21 13.28 27.43
N SER A 68 -27.34 12.70 27.86
CA SER A 68 -28.45 13.44 28.47
C SER A 68 -28.01 14.23 29.72
N HIS A 69 -27.20 13.59 30.58
CA HIS A 69 -26.62 14.26 31.75
C HIS A 69 -25.66 15.40 31.36
N LEU A 70 -24.80 15.16 30.37
CA LEU A 70 -23.86 16.16 29.87
C LEU A 70 -24.60 17.35 29.22
N ARG A 71 -25.65 17.09 28.43
CA ARG A 71 -26.53 18.12 27.85
C ARG A 71 -27.16 18.99 28.93
N SER A 72 -27.71 18.38 29.98
CA SER A 72 -28.30 19.12 31.11
C SER A 72 -27.29 20.03 31.79
N LYS A 73 -26.06 19.55 32.02
CA LYS A 73 -24.96 20.34 32.58
C LYS A 73 -24.52 21.48 31.65
N LEU A 74 -24.38 21.21 30.36
CA LEU A 74 -23.93 22.21 29.38
C LEU A 74 -24.97 23.31 29.17
N LYS A 75 -26.28 22.97 29.15
CA LYS A 75 -27.37 23.94 29.08
C LYS A 75 -27.35 24.92 30.26
N LYS A 76 -27.05 24.44 31.48
CA LYS A 76 -26.92 25.30 32.68
C LYS A 76 -25.73 26.26 32.64
N ILE A 77 -24.75 26.01 31.76
CA ILE A 77 -23.47 26.73 31.72
C ILE A 77 -23.32 27.60 30.48
N LYS A 78 -24.25 27.50 29.54
CA LYS A 78 -24.36 28.37 28.37
C LYS A 78 -24.72 29.80 28.82
N SER A 79 -23.78 30.47 29.49
CA SER A 79 -23.81 31.91 29.70
C SER A 79 -23.44 32.59 28.38
N PRO A 80 -23.99 33.76 28.04
CA PRO A 80 -23.76 34.44 26.77
C PRO A 80 -22.28 34.72 26.40
N LYS A 81 -21.36 34.63 27.37
CA LYS A 81 -19.94 34.97 27.21
C LYS A 81 -18.98 33.79 27.08
N LYS A 82 -19.45 32.53 27.10
CA LYS A 82 -18.57 31.35 27.04
C LYS A 82 -18.63 30.70 25.66
N GLU A 83 -17.51 30.75 24.93
CA GLU A 83 -17.31 29.93 23.73
C GLU A 83 -17.31 28.44 24.11
N LEU A 84 -18.08 27.65 23.36
CA LEU A 84 -18.17 26.22 23.52
C LEU A 84 -17.11 25.55 22.64
N SER A 85 -16.49 24.49 23.14
CA SER A 85 -15.66 23.63 22.31
C SER A 85 -16.52 22.81 21.35
N LEU A 86 -15.94 22.37 20.23
CA LEU A 86 -16.62 21.55 19.23
C LEU A 86 -17.31 20.29 19.83
N PRO A 87 -16.67 19.49 20.71
CA PRO A 87 -17.35 18.45 21.48
C PRO A 87 -18.59 18.90 22.26
N GLU A 88 -18.53 20.07 22.91
CA GLU A 88 -19.67 20.60 23.66
C GLU A 88 -20.80 21.00 22.72
N ILE A 89 -20.49 21.50 21.52
CA ILE A 89 -21.46 21.85 20.48
C ILE A 89 -22.11 20.59 19.91
N GLU A 90 -21.34 19.55 19.61
CA GLU A 90 -21.87 18.24 19.18
C GLU A 90 -22.85 17.67 20.20
N ILE A 91 -22.49 17.67 21.49
CA ILE A 91 -23.36 17.16 22.56
C ILE A 91 -24.65 17.97 22.67
N LEU A 92 -24.56 19.30 22.54
CA LEU A 92 -25.71 20.20 22.63
C LEU A 92 -26.61 20.16 21.39
N SER A 93 -26.12 19.64 20.26
CA SER A 93 -26.94 19.39 19.08
C SER A 93 -27.89 18.21 19.28
N GLU A 94 -28.93 18.14 18.45
CA GLU A 94 -29.69 16.91 18.27
C GLU A 94 -28.75 15.86 17.66
N VAL A 95 -28.69 14.66 18.24
CA VAL A 95 -27.85 13.58 17.72
C VAL A 95 -28.70 12.39 17.34
N LYS A 96 -28.20 11.60 16.41
CA LYS A 96 -28.79 10.32 16.03
C LYS A 96 -27.75 9.22 16.18
N PHE A 97 -28.14 8.10 16.78
CA PHE A 97 -27.28 6.92 16.85
C PHE A 97 -27.17 6.26 15.48
N ALA A 98 -25.97 5.75 15.22
CA ALA A 98 -25.70 4.93 14.06
C ALA A 98 -26.58 3.68 14.07
N GLN A 99 -27.23 3.39 12.93
CA GLN A 99 -27.88 2.11 12.71
C GLN A 99 -26.91 1.17 12.01
N PHE A 100 -26.78 -0.04 12.54
CA PHE A 100 -25.95 -1.10 11.98
C PHE A 100 -26.85 -2.22 11.51
N ASP A 101 -26.69 -2.64 10.25
CA ASP A 101 -27.53 -3.68 9.65
C ASP A 101 -26.79 -5.01 9.62
N ALA A 102 -27.26 -5.97 10.40
CA ALA A 102 -26.74 -7.34 10.44
C ALA A 102 -27.45 -8.29 9.47
N THR A 103 -28.35 -7.79 8.62
CA THR A 103 -29.05 -8.64 7.67
C THR A 103 -28.12 -9.13 6.55
N ILE A 104 -28.26 -10.40 6.20
CA ILE A 104 -27.60 -11.01 5.05
C ILE A 104 -28.60 -10.94 3.90
N GLY A 105 -28.38 -10.00 2.98
CA GLY A 105 -29.17 -9.87 1.77
C GLY A 105 -28.62 -10.70 0.62
N GLU A 106 -29.43 -10.85 -0.42
CA GLU A 106 -28.93 -11.27 -1.72
C GLU A 106 -27.95 -10.25 -2.27
N LYS A 107 -26.93 -10.75 -2.95
CA LYS A 107 -25.88 -9.95 -3.56
C LYS A 107 -26.22 -9.73 -5.03
N TYR A 108 -26.16 -8.48 -5.47
CA TYR A 108 -26.40 -8.13 -6.87
C TYR A 108 -25.15 -7.49 -7.46
N THR A 109 -24.82 -7.82 -8.71
CA THR A 109 -23.73 -7.13 -9.42
C THR A 109 -24.29 -5.83 -10.00
N PRO A 110 -23.59 -4.69 -9.90
CA PRO A 110 -24.09 -3.44 -10.45
C PRO A 110 -24.22 -3.53 -11.99
N PRO A 111 -25.31 -3.05 -12.60
CA PRO A 111 -25.42 -2.96 -14.05
C PRO A 111 -24.45 -1.92 -14.63
N THR A 112 -24.14 -2.03 -15.93
CA THR A 112 -23.25 -1.11 -16.65
C THR A 112 -23.80 0.31 -16.80
N SER A 113 -25.09 0.53 -16.49
CA SER A 113 -25.69 1.87 -16.38
C SER A 113 -25.20 2.67 -15.15
N ILE A 114 -24.36 2.07 -14.31
CA ILE A 114 -23.76 2.67 -13.13
C ILE A 114 -22.28 2.93 -13.37
N ALA A 115 -21.80 4.09 -12.93
CA ALA A 115 -20.36 4.39 -12.83
C ALA A 115 -19.89 4.45 -11.37
N PHE A 116 -18.66 4.02 -11.15
CA PHE A 116 -17.95 4.20 -9.88
C PHE A 116 -16.89 5.28 -10.04
N ILE A 117 -16.69 6.08 -9.00
CA ILE A 117 -15.77 7.20 -9.02
C ILE A 117 -14.98 7.22 -7.72
N THR A 118 -13.68 7.49 -7.84
CA THR A 118 -12.81 7.79 -6.70
C THR A 118 -11.85 8.92 -7.04
N ILE A 119 -11.18 9.41 -6.02
CA ILE A 119 -10.20 10.49 -6.10
C ILE A 119 -8.93 9.98 -5.43
N ALA A 120 -7.82 10.09 -6.16
CA ALA A 120 -6.54 9.60 -5.68
C ALA A 120 -5.40 10.46 -6.25
N ASN A 121 -4.26 10.42 -5.58
CA ASN A 121 -2.99 10.89 -6.12
C ASN A 121 -1.95 9.77 -5.99
N GLY A 122 -0.70 10.02 -6.38
CA GLY A 122 0.37 9.02 -6.34
C GLY A 122 0.53 8.34 -4.97
N LYS A 123 0.28 9.05 -3.86
CA LYS A 123 0.41 8.52 -2.49
C LYS A 123 -0.75 7.61 -2.10
N PHE A 124 -1.86 7.62 -2.82
CA PHE A 124 -3.07 6.84 -2.55
C PHE A 124 -3.18 5.58 -3.39
N ILE A 125 -2.20 5.30 -4.28
CA ILE A 125 -2.19 4.09 -5.11
C ILE A 125 -2.36 2.80 -4.31
N PRO A 126 -1.69 2.57 -3.16
CA PRO A 126 -1.92 1.36 -2.37
C PRO A 126 -3.36 1.24 -1.85
N GLY A 127 -3.98 2.36 -1.46
CA GLY A 127 -5.38 2.41 -1.07
C GLY A 127 -6.31 2.05 -2.22
N LEU A 128 -6.08 2.67 -3.38
CA LEU A 128 -6.83 2.43 -4.61
C LEU A 128 -6.71 0.98 -5.08
N GLU A 129 -5.51 0.37 -5.03
CA GLU A 129 -5.33 -1.06 -5.28
C GLU A 129 -6.19 -1.90 -4.31
N GLY A 130 -6.20 -1.55 -3.03
CA GLY A 130 -7.03 -2.23 -2.02
C GLY A 130 -8.52 -2.12 -2.31
N LEU A 131 -9.00 -0.93 -2.69
CA LEU A 131 -10.39 -0.70 -3.09
C LEU A 131 -10.77 -1.58 -4.28
N LEU A 132 -10.01 -1.54 -5.38
CA LEU A 132 -10.30 -2.31 -6.60
C LEU A 132 -10.26 -3.82 -6.35
N LEU A 133 -9.21 -4.32 -5.68
CA LEU A 133 -9.07 -5.74 -5.39
C LEU A 133 -10.20 -6.27 -4.51
N SER A 134 -10.61 -5.49 -3.51
CA SER A 134 -11.70 -5.87 -2.62
C SER A 134 -13.07 -5.79 -3.32
N LEU A 135 -13.27 -4.78 -4.18
CA LEU A 135 -14.46 -4.66 -5.01
C LEU A 135 -14.63 -5.84 -5.98
N ILE A 136 -13.57 -6.22 -6.72
CA ILE A 136 -13.59 -7.36 -7.64
C ILE A 136 -13.75 -8.68 -6.89
N LYS A 137 -13.15 -8.80 -5.69
CA LYS A 137 -13.34 -9.98 -4.86
C LYS A 137 -14.81 -10.14 -4.47
N VAL A 138 -15.48 -9.04 -4.12
CA VAL A 138 -16.91 -9.07 -3.87
C VAL A 138 -17.66 -9.30 -5.16
N TYR A 139 -17.36 -8.63 -6.28
CA TYR A 139 -18.06 -8.77 -7.57
C TYR A 139 -17.12 -9.26 -8.69
N PRO A 140 -16.94 -10.58 -8.88
CA PRO A 140 -16.04 -11.11 -9.91
C PRO A 140 -16.43 -10.72 -11.34
N ASN A 141 -17.71 -10.44 -11.60
CA ASN A 141 -18.24 -10.03 -12.90
C ASN A 141 -18.45 -8.51 -12.98
N PHE A 142 -17.77 -7.74 -12.13
CA PHE A 142 -17.82 -6.27 -12.16
C PHE A 142 -17.34 -5.77 -13.52
N SER A 143 -18.17 -4.96 -14.17
CA SER A 143 -17.94 -4.46 -15.54
C SER A 143 -18.28 -2.98 -15.72
N CYS A 144 -18.71 -2.30 -14.66
CA CYS A 144 -19.00 -0.86 -14.66
C CYS A 144 -17.76 -0.02 -14.94
N ASP A 145 -17.94 1.17 -15.53
CA ASP A 145 -16.86 2.13 -15.63
C ASP A 145 -16.41 2.60 -14.24
N PHE A 146 -15.09 2.68 -14.04
CA PHE A 146 -14.49 3.13 -12.79
C PHE A 146 -13.57 4.33 -13.06
N PHE A 147 -13.99 5.52 -12.69
CA PHE A 147 -13.22 6.74 -12.89
C PHE A 147 -12.34 7.07 -11.68
N VAL A 148 -11.11 7.48 -11.95
CA VAL A 148 -10.17 8.01 -10.97
C VAL A 148 -9.83 9.45 -11.36
N PHE A 149 -10.37 10.40 -10.61
CA PHE A 149 -9.91 11.78 -10.71
C PHE A 149 -8.60 11.96 -9.94
N HIS A 150 -7.61 12.58 -10.57
CA HIS A 150 -6.30 12.80 -9.95
C HIS A 150 -5.66 14.13 -10.38
N ASP A 151 -4.63 14.53 -9.65
CA ASP A 151 -3.88 15.79 -9.80
C ASP A 151 -2.68 15.68 -10.77
N GLY A 152 -2.70 14.73 -11.70
CA GLY A 152 -1.56 14.44 -12.58
C GLY A 152 -0.40 13.66 -11.95
N THR A 153 -0.42 13.37 -10.64
CA THR A 153 0.70 12.65 -9.99
C THR A 153 0.68 11.13 -10.17
N ILE A 154 -0.45 10.56 -10.62
CA ILE A 154 -0.55 9.13 -10.94
C ILE A 154 0.10 8.89 -12.30
N SER A 155 1.29 8.32 -12.28
CA SER A 155 2.09 7.99 -13.46
C SER A 155 1.45 6.98 -14.41
N ASN A 156 1.84 7.00 -15.68
CA ASN A 156 1.44 5.98 -16.67
C ASN A 156 1.78 4.55 -16.23
N PHE A 157 2.91 4.37 -15.54
CA PHE A 157 3.29 3.09 -14.95
C PHE A 157 2.27 2.63 -13.91
N ALA A 158 1.92 3.48 -12.94
CA ALA A 158 0.92 3.16 -11.93
C ALA A 158 -0.47 2.91 -12.54
N GLN A 159 -0.88 3.72 -13.52
CA GLN A 159 -2.13 3.52 -14.25
C GLN A 159 -2.16 2.16 -14.95
N SER A 160 -1.05 1.75 -15.57
CA SER A 160 -0.94 0.44 -16.23
C SER A 160 -1.01 -0.71 -15.23
N CYS A 161 -0.36 -0.58 -14.07
CA CYS A 161 -0.49 -1.54 -12.96
C CYS A 161 -1.93 -1.67 -12.47
N LEU A 162 -2.64 -0.55 -12.31
CA LEU A 162 -4.05 -0.54 -11.89
C LEU A 162 -4.97 -1.14 -12.97
N ARG A 163 -4.70 -0.91 -14.26
CA ARG A 163 -5.44 -1.54 -15.38
C ARG A 163 -5.29 -3.06 -15.42
N GLN A 164 -4.18 -3.61 -14.91
CA GLN A 164 -4.03 -5.07 -14.76
C GLN A 164 -4.93 -5.64 -13.66
N ILE A 165 -5.32 -4.84 -12.65
CA ILE A 165 -6.31 -5.23 -11.65
C ILE A 165 -7.71 -5.13 -12.24
N TYR A 166 -8.02 -4.00 -12.89
CA TYR A 166 -9.33 -3.74 -13.48
C TYR A 166 -9.22 -2.99 -14.80
N HIS A 167 -9.72 -3.56 -15.90
CA HIS A 167 -9.51 -2.99 -17.23
C HIS A 167 -10.40 -1.77 -17.55
N ASN A 168 -11.63 -1.70 -17.02
CA ASN A 168 -12.55 -0.57 -17.23
C ASN A 168 -12.28 0.61 -16.27
N ILE A 169 -11.01 0.83 -15.92
CA ILE A 169 -10.58 1.98 -15.11
C ILE A 169 -10.09 3.12 -16.01
N THR A 170 -10.64 4.31 -15.78
CA THR A 170 -10.31 5.53 -16.53
C THR A 170 -9.71 6.56 -15.60
N PHE A 171 -8.58 7.15 -15.99
CA PHE A 171 -7.88 8.18 -15.22
C PHE A 171 -8.12 9.53 -15.87
N GLU A 172 -8.62 10.49 -15.10
CA GLU A 172 -8.93 11.84 -15.56
C GLU A 172 -8.21 12.86 -14.68
N THR A 173 -7.57 13.84 -15.33
CA THR A 173 -7.02 15.03 -14.68
C THR A 173 -7.94 16.21 -14.99
N PRO A 174 -9.00 16.41 -14.19
CA PRO A 174 -9.97 17.47 -14.46
C PRO A 174 -9.32 18.86 -14.31
N ASP A 175 -9.76 19.82 -15.12
CA ASP A 175 -9.35 21.21 -14.96
C ASP A 175 -9.97 21.80 -13.68
N MET A 176 -9.10 22.04 -12.71
CA MET A 176 -9.43 22.66 -11.42
C MET A 176 -8.78 24.04 -11.28
N SER A 177 -8.32 24.67 -12.36
CA SER A 177 -7.64 25.98 -12.33
C SER A 177 -8.48 27.09 -11.67
N TRP A 178 -9.81 26.99 -11.76
CA TRP A 178 -10.71 27.89 -11.06
C TRP A 178 -10.62 27.80 -9.52
N PHE A 179 -10.17 26.66 -8.98
CA PHE A 179 -9.97 26.46 -7.55
C PHE A 179 -8.78 27.28 -7.03
N ASP A 180 -7.78 27.55 -7.87
CA ASP A 180 -6.58 28.32 -7.51
C ASP A 180 -6.91 29.78 -7.14
N GLN A 181 -8.09 30.26 -7.54
CA GLN A 181 -8.60 31.59 -7.21
C GLN A 181 -9.19 31.66 -5.78
N ILE A 182 -9.40 30.51 -5.13
CA ILE A 182 -10.00 30.43 -3.80
C ILE A 182 -8.90 30.67 -2.75
N PRO A 183 -9.00 31.70 -1.88
CA PRO A 183 -7.93 32.03 -0.94
C PRO A 183 -7.55 30.86 -0.03
N SER A 184 -6.26 30.59 0.16
CA SER A 184 -5.82 29.50 1.05
C SER A 184 -5.81 29.93 2.54
N THR A 185 -6.97 30.36 3.06
CA THR A 185 -7.08 30.94 4.41
C THR A 185 -7.44 29.91 5.48
N SER A 186 -8.09 28.79 5.12
CA SER A 186 -8.44 27.73 6.06
C SER A 186 -7.37 26.63 6.13
N GLY A 187 -7.17 26.05 7.32
CA GLY A 187 -6.22 24.94 7.51
C GLY A 187 -6.59 23.68 6.70
N ASN A 188 -7.88 23.47 6.44
CA ASN A 188 -8.37 22.37 5.59
C ASN A 188 -8.04 22.58 4.12
N HIS A 189 -8.21 23.81 3.60
CA HIS A 189 -7.81 24.16 2.25
C HIS A 189 -6.32 23.90 2.04
N LYS A 190 -5.45 24.38 2.95
CA LYS A 190 -4.00 24.15 2.89
C LYS A 190 -3.62 22.67 2.92
N ARG A 191 -4.36 21.85 3.68
CA ARG A 191 -4.05 20.43 3.88
C ARG A 191 -4.44 19.56 2.69
N ILE A 192 -5.61 19.82 2.10
CA ILE A 192 -6.24 18.91 1.13
C ILE A 192 -6.08 19.42 -0.31
N GLY A 193 -5.98 20.75 -0.52
CA GLY A 193 -5.86 21.36 -1.84
C GLY A 193 -7.07 21.09 -2.73
N SER A 194 -6.89 21.25 -4.05
CA SER A 194 -7.92 21.00 -5.07
C SER A 194 -8.35 19.52 -5.11
N LEU A 195 -7.45 18.59 -4.77
CA LEU A 195 -7.71 17.15 -4.81
C LEU A 195 -8.96 16.76 -4.03
N GLY A 196 -9.16 17.28 -2.81
CA GLY A 196 -10.35 16.91 -2.02
C GLY A 196 -11.67 17.36 -2.62
N TYR A 197 -11.66 18.40 -3.46
CA TYR A 197 -12.87 18.93 -4.09
C TYR A 197 -13.10 18.36 -5.49
N MET A 198 -12.19 17.54 -6.03
CA MET A 198 -12.40 16.88 -7.33
C MET A 198 -13.58 15.91 -7.32
N ASN A 199 -14.08 15.50 -6.15
CA ASN A 199 -15.23 14.61 -6.05
C ASN A 199 -16.52 15.21 -6.64
N ILE A 200 -16.62 16.54 -6.76
CA ILE A 200 -17.76 17.20 -7.42
C ILE A 200 -17.84 16.88 -8.92
N MET A 201 -16.73 16.47 -9.54
CA MET A 201 -16.68 16.08 -10.95
C MET A 201 -17.57 14.85 -11.25
N ALA A 202 -17.99 14.11 -10.23
CA ALA A 202 -18.99 13.07 -10.35
C ALA A 202 -20.32 13.55 -10.96
N LEU A 203 -20.69 14.81 -10.70
CA LEU A 203 -21.92 15.38 -11.24
C LEU A 203 -21.87 15.55 -12.76
N LYS A 204 -20.68 15.55 -13.38
CA LYS A 204 -20.52 15.65 -14.84
C LYS A 204 -20.67 14.31 -15.58
N LYS A 205 -20.96 13.22 -14.88
CA LYS A 205 -21.14 11.88 -15.48
C LYS A 205 -22.63 11.58 -15.71
N ASP A 206 -23.34 12.49 -16.38
CA ASP A 206 -24.79 12.44 -16.57
C ASP A 206 -25.28 11.38 -17.56
N GLN A 207 -24.37 10.74 -18.31
CA GLN A 207 -24.69 9.59 -19.15
C GLN A 207 -25.06 8.32 -18.36
N TYR A 208 -24.82 8.27 -17.05
CA TYR A 208 -25.14 7.12 -16.20
C TYR A 208 -26.47 7.32 -15.48
N GLN A 209 -27.18 6.21 -15.22
CA GLN A 209 -28.38 6.23 -14.38
C GLN A 209 -28.04 6.57 -12.93
N ARG A 210 -26.83 6.20 -12.48
CA ARG A 210 -26.34 6.44 -11.13
C ARG A 210 -24.81 6.46 -11.07
N VAL A 211 -24.28 7.31 -10.21
CA VAL A 211 -22.85 7.46 -9.96
C VAL A 211 -22.55 7.17 -8.48
N ILE A 212 -21.62 6.26 -8.20
CA ILE A 212 -21.20 5.89 -6.85
C ILE A 212 -19.81 6.45 -6.58
N LEU A 213 -19.74 7.40 -5.65
CA LEU A 213 -18.51 7.97 -5.10
C LEU A 213 -18.00 7.12 -3.95
N LEU A 214 -16.74 6.69 -4.03
CA LEU A 214 -16.01 5.98 -2.99
C LEU A 214 -14.64 6.67 -2.77
N ASP A 215 -14.29 7.00 -1.53
CA ASP A 215 -12.91 7.42 -1.24
C ASP A 215 -11.91 6.29 -1.55
N SER A 216 -10.70 6.65 -1.96
CA SER A 216 -9.65 5.68 -2.31
C SER A 216 -9.05 4.95 -1.10
N ASP A 217 -9.43 5.33 0.12
CA ASP A 217 -9.02 4.68 1.38
C ASP A 217 -10.09 3.78 1.99
N MET A 218 -10.64 2.91 1.16
CA MET A 218 -11.69 1.97 1.55
C MET A 218 -11.33 0.52 1.23
N LEU A 219 -11.95 -0.41 1.96
CA LEU A 219 -12.04 -1.82 1.61
C LEU A 219 -13.50 -2.25 1.53
N ILE A 220 -13.85 -2.97 0.48
CA ILE A 220 -15.17 -3.59 0.30
C ILE A 220 -15.12 -5.01 0.87
N LEU A 221 -15.75 -5.21 2.02
CA LEU A 221 -15.71 -6.46 2.78
C LEU A 221 -16.96 -7.33 2.56
N GLY A 222 -18.03 -6.76 2.00
CA GLY A 222 -19.27 -7.48 1.71
C GLY A 222 -20.08 -6.81 0.60
N ASP A 223 -21.31 -7.29 0.39
CA ASP A 223 -22.21 -6.72 -0.61
C ASP A 223 -22.55 -5.25 -0.29
N ILE A 224 -22.38 -4.39 -1.28
CA ILE A 224 -22.69 -2.96 -1.26
C ILE A 224 -23.84 -2.61 -2.21
N SER A 225 -24.67 -3.58 -2.63
CA SER A 225 -25.70 -3.36 -3.64
C SER A 225 -26.77 -2.35 -3.24
N ALA A 226 -26.98 -2.16 -1.94
CA ALA A 226 -27.83 -1.10 -1.41
C ALA A 226 -27.38 0.31 -1.86
N THR A 227 -26.10 0.50 -2.24
CA THR A 227 -25.60 1.79 -2.76
C THR A 227 -26.18 2.16 -4.13
N TRP A 228 -26.78 1.23 -4.87
CA TRP A 228 -27.53 1.55 -6.09
C TRP A 228 -28.98 1.08 -6.09
N ARG A 229 -29.31 0.06 -5.29
CA ARG A 229 -30.67 -0.43 -5.17
C ARG A 229 -31.50 0.32 -4.13
N GLY A 230 -30.87 0.99 -3.16
CA GLY A 230 -31.58 1.60 -2.04
C GLY A 230 -31.98 0.59 -0.95
N LEU A 231 -32.73 1.05 0.06
CA LEU A 231 -33.02 0.30 1.29
C LEU A 231 -34.14 -0.75 1.17
N SER A 232 -35.08 -0.56 0.24
CA SER A 232 -36.33 -1.35 0.15
C SER A 232 -36.33 -2.33 -1.02
N ALA A 233 -35.17 -2.62 -1.59
CA ALA A 233 -35.09 -3.18 -2.94
C ALA A 233 -35.22 -4.70 -3.04
N ARG A 234 -35.54 -5.41 -1.94
CA ARG A 234 -35.51 -6.89 -1.94
C ARG A 234 -36.48 -7.51 -2.95
N ASP A 235 -37.63 -6.87 -3.17
CA ASP A 235 -38.68 -7.38 -4.05
C ASP A 235 -38.59 -6.84 -5.49
N PHE A 236 -37.53 -6.10 -5.81
CA PHE A 236 -37.34 -5.51 -7.13
C PHE A 236 -36.52 -6.41 -8.06
N PRO A 237 -36.70 -6.26 -9.39
CA PRO A 237 -35.87 -6.93 -10.40
C PRO A 237 -34.35 -6.78 -10.14
N THR A 238 -33.57 -7.73 -10.64
CA THR A 238 -32.10 -7.78 -10.41
C THR A 238 -31.36 -6.57 -10.98
N ASP A 239 -31.91 -5.94 -12.01
CA ASP A 239 -31.41 -4.76 -12.71
C ASP A 239 -32.00 -3.43 -12.19
N TYR A 240 -32.80 -3.47 -11.11
CA TYR A 240 -33.35 -2.25 -10.52
C TYR A 240 -32.25 -1.32 -9.99
N VAL A 241 -32.37 -0.04 -10.32
CA VAL A 241 -31.54 1.05 -9.83
C VAL A 241 -32.45 2.10 -9.21
N GLU A 242 -32.21 2.45 -7.95
CA GLU A 242 -32.92 3.50 -7.23
C GLU A 242 -32.86 4.81 -8.04
N PRO A 243 -33.99 5.38 -8.49
CA PRO A 243 -33.95 6.53 -9.39
C PRO A 243 -33.98 7.88 -8.68
N ASN A 244 -34.40 7.95 -7.41
CA ASN A 244 -34.79 9.21 -6.79
C ASN A 244 -33.84 9.68 -5.70
N LEU A 245 -33.44 8.77 -4.81
CA LEU A 245 -32.73 9.17 -3.60
C LEU A 245 -31.22 9.29 -3.84
N VAL A 246 -30.61 10.37 -3.33
CA VAL A 246 -29.18 10.33 -3.01
C VAL A 246 -29.00 9.35 -1.85
N LEU A 247 -28.06 8.42 -1.94
CA LEU A 247 -27.77 7.50 -0.85
C LEU A 247 -26.43 7.86 -0.21
N GLY A 248 -26.37 7.86 1.12
CA GLY A 248 -25.14 8.14 1.85
C GLY A 248 -25.19 7.58 3.27
N CYS A 249 -24.11 7.73 4.01
CA CYS A 249 -24.01 7.26 5.39
C CYS A 249 -23.73 8.42 6.34
N TYR A 250 -24.17 8.29 7.59
CA TYR A 250 -23.81 9.26 8.63
C TYR A 250 -22.31 9.28 8.92
N ASP A 251 -21.76 10.45 9.25
CA ASP A 251 -20.36 10.60 9.69
C ASP A 251 -20.17 10.14 11.14
N VAL A 252 -19.92 8.85 11.29
CA VAL A 252 -19.72 8.17 12.57
C VAL A 252 -18.30 7.61 12.62
N GLY A 253 -17.63 7.71 13.77
CA GLY A 253 -16.23 7.29 13.87
C GLY A 253 -15.70 7.30 15.30
N VAL A 254 -15.31 8.48 15.80
CA VAL A 254 -14.86 8.61 17.19
C VAL A 254 -16.02 8.48 18.18
N ASN A 255 -17.21 8.94 17.77
CA ASN A 255 -18.45 8.83 18.52
C ASN A 255 -19.39 7.83 17.81
N PRO A 256 -20.30 7.17 18.54
CA PRO A 256 -21.27 6.23 17.96
C PRO A 256 -22.58 6.90 17.51
N TYR A 257 -22.58 8.23 17.48
CA TYR A 257 -23.69 9.07 17.07
C TYR A 257 -23.19 10.18 16.15
N VAL A 258 -24.12 10.75 15.40
CA VAL A 258 -23.88 11.86 14.48
C VAL A 258 -24.66 13.10 14.95
N PRO A 259 -24.05 14.30 14.97
CA PRO A 259 -24.75 15.53 15.31
C PRO A 259 -25.56 16.07 14.12
N LYS A 260 -26.64 16.81 14.43
CA LYS A 260 -27.42 17.58 13.46
C LYS A 260 -26.80 18.95 13.28
N SER A 261 -26.49 19.29 12.03
CA SER A 261 -26.03 20.62 11.68
C SER A 261 -27.19 21.62 11.84
N PRO A 262 -27.04 22.68 12.65
CA PRO A 262 -28.06 23.72 12.77
C PRO A 262 -28.25 24.51 11.47
N ALA A 263 -27.24 24.58 10.60
CA ALA A 263 -27.33 25.33 9.35
C ALA A 263 -28.09 24.58 8.26
N THR A 264 -27.95 23.25 8.17
CA THR A 264 -28.65 22.44 7.18
C THR A 264 -29.94 21.81 7.71
N GLY A 265 -30.14 21.82 9.03
CA GLY A 265 -31.25 21.10 9.67
C GLY A 265 -31.14 19.57 9.55
N ARG A 266 -29.99 19.03 9.15
CA ARG A 266 -29.78 17.59 8.87
C ARG A 266 -28.60 17.02 9.65
N HIS A 267 -28.66 15.71 9.90
CA HIS A 267 -27.53 14.96 10.45
C HIS A 267 -26.40 14.87 9.41
N ILE A 268 -25.16 15.00 9.87
CA ILE A 268 -23.99 15.10 8.98
C ILE A 268 -23.74 13.79 8.24
N ILE A 269 -23.62 13.86 6.93
CA ILE A 269 -23.30 12.74 6.06
C ILE A 269 -21.79 12.72 5.81
N ASN A 270 -21.19 11.53 5.81
CA ASN A 270 -19.79 11.33 5.42
C ASN A 270 -19.68 11.33 3.88
N SER A 271 -18.78 12.13 3.31
CA SER A 271 -18.65 12.24 1.85
C SER A 271 -17.92 11.08 1.19
N GLY A 272 -17.30 10.18 1.97
CA GLY A 272 -16.53 9.08 1.40
C GLY A 272 -17.39 8.02 0.72
N VAL A 273 -18.69 7.93 1.03
CA VAL A 273 -19.64 7.09 0.29
C VAL A 273 -20.88 7.91 -0.02
N LEU A 274 -21.05 8.23 -1.30
CA LEU A 274 -22.22 8.91 -1.83
C LEU A 274 -22.68 8.22 -3.10
N SER A 275 -23.98 8.13 -3.31
CA SER A 275 -24.57 7.57 -4.52
C SER A 275 -25.59 8.52 -5.09
N LEU A 276 -25.34 8.99 -6.29
CA LEU A 276 -26.04 10.10 -6.93
C LEU A 276 -26.91 9.56 -8.09
N PRO A 277 -28.24 9.72 -8.03
CA PRO A 277 -29.10 9.37 -9.16
C PRO A 277 -28.92 10.37 -10.32
N THR A 278 -29.20 9.92 -11.53
CA THR A 278 -29.13 10.72 -12.77
C THR A 278 -29.80 12.10 -12.67
N ARG A 279 -30.91 12.21 -11.93
CA ARG A 279 -31.64 13.48 -11.74
C ARG A 279 -30.85 14.56 -11.00
N TYR A 280 -29.74 14.21 -10.36
CA TYR A 280 -28.81 15.14 -9.72
C TYR A 280 -27.46 15.20 -10.43
N LEU A 281 -27.35 14.62 -11.62
CA LEU A 281 -26.20 14.76 -12.50
C LEU A 281 -26.50 15.83 -13.56
N GLY A 282 -25.45 16.38 -14.16
CA GLY A 282 -25.50 17.40 -15.19
C GLY A 282 -24.90 18.73 -14.74
N GLU A 283 -24.66 19.59 -15.73
CA GLU A 283 -23.93 20.85 -15.58
C GLU A 283 -24.57 21.82 -14.58
N ASN A 284 -25.90 21.86 -14.50
CA ASN A 284 -26.60 22.73 -13.55
C ASN A 284 -26.25 22.42 -12.08
N TYR A 285 -26.22 21.13 -11.72
CA TYR A 285 -25.88 20.69 -10.36
C TYR A 285 -24.39 20.81 -10.08
N TYR A 286 -23.56 20.59 -11.11
CA TYR A 286 -22.13 20.85 -11.03
C TYR A 286 -21.84 22.33 -10.70
N GLN A 287 -22.48 23.26 -11.40
CA GLN A 287 -22.33 24.69 -11.14
C GLN A 287 -22.84 25.06 -9.74
N GLU A 288 -23.98 24.49 -9.30
CA GLU A 288 -24.53 24.68 -7.95
C GLU A 288 -23.48 24.32 -6.87
N ILE A 289 -22.83 23.16 -6.98
CA ILE A 289 -21.85 22.72 -5.98
C ILE A 289 -20.51 23.44 -6.13
N GLU A 290 -20.10 23.79 -7.35
CA GLU A 290 -18.88 24.58 -7.61
C GLU A 290 -18.97 25.94 -6.91
N ASP A 291 -20.13 26.60 -6.99
CA ASP A 291 -20.41 27.84 -6.29
C ASP A 291 -20.27 27.72 -4.77
N LEU A 292 -20.63 26.56 -4.20
CA LEU A 292 -20.41 26.26 -2.79
C LEU A 292 -18.91 26.08 -2.49
N VAL A 293 -18.16 25.40 -3.37
CA VAL A 293 -16.70 25.26 -3.24
C VAL A 293 -16.02 26.63 -3.27
N ARG A 294 -16.40 27.52 -4.20
CA ARG A 294 -15.89 28.90 -4.27
C ARG A 294 -16.11 29.69 -2.98
N LYS A 295 -17.17 29.35 -2.24
CA LYS A 295 -17.52 29.95 -0.94
C LYS A 295 -17.01 29.14 0.27
N SER A 296 -16.23 28.08 0.05
CA SER A 296 -15.83 27.09 1.09
C SER A 296 -15.12 27.69 2.31
N ASN A 297 -14.32 28.74 2.12
CA ASN A 297 -13.62 29.43 3.23
C ASN A 297 -14.52 30.31 4.09
N ARG A 298 -15.75 30.59 3.66
CA ARG A 298 -16.71 31.34 4.49
C ARG A 298 -17.18 30.41 5.61
N PRO A 299 -17.13 30.84 6.88
CA PRO A 299 -17.75 30.10 7.97
C PRO A 299 -19.22 29.82 7.64
N TYR A 300 -19.67 28.61 7.92
CA TYR A 300 -21.04 28.19 7.65
C TYR A 300 -21.68 27.64 8.91
N CYS A 301 -21.01 26.68 9.54
CA CYS A 301 -21.44 26.06 10.78
C CYS A 301 -20.23 25.38 11.43
N GLU A 302 -20.00 25.61 12.72
CA GLU A 302 -18.85 25.05 13.45
C GLU A 302 -18.73 23.52 13.33
N LEU A 303 -19.87 22.82 13.26
CA LEU A 303 -19.91 21.37 13.08
C LEU A 303 -19.43 20.93 11.69
N LEU A 304 -19.67 21.73 10.66
CA LEU A 304 -19.30 21.44 9.27
C LEU A 304 -17.95 22.05 8.88
N ASP A 305 -17.59 23.21 9.44
CA ASP A 305 -16.37 23.97 9.10
C ASP A 305 -15.07 23.23 9.43
N ARG A 306 -15.16 22.16 10.22
CA ARG A 306 -14.04 21.24 10.47
C ARG A 306 -13.71 20.33 9.28
N PHE A 307 -14.60 20.20 8.31
CA PHE A 307 -14.41 19.36 7.13
C PHE A 307 -14.07 20.19 5.89
N ALA A 308 -13.56 19.52 4.85
CA ALA A 308 -13.33 20.11 3.53
C ALA A 308 -14.52 19.82 2.60
N ASP A 309 -14.39 18.86 1.70
CA ASP A 309 -15.41 18.43 0.75
C ASP A 309 -16.71 17.95 1.42
N GLN A 310 -16.62 17.27 2.57
CA GLN A 310 -17.80 16.84 3.32
C GLN A 310 -18.71 18.02 3.73
N LYS A 311 -18.12 19.20 4.03
CA LYS A 311 -18.90 20.42 4.31
C LYS A 311 -19.72 20.83 3.08
N ILE A 312 -19.11 20.76 1.91
CA ILE A 312 -19.72 21.17 0.65
C ILE A 312 -20.86 20.22 0.27
N TRP A 313 -20.64 18.91 0.37
CA TRP A 313 -21.69 17.92 0.13
C TRP A 313 -22.87 18.08 1.08
N ASN A 314 -22.63 18.32 2.37
CA ASN A 314 -23.73 18.53 3.32
C ASN A 314 -24.53 19.81 3.05
N GLN A 315 -23.90 20.85 2.48
CA GLN A 315 -24.61 22.05 2.01
C GLN A 315 -25.45 21.75 0.78
N PHE A 316 -24.84 21.14 -0.25
CA PHE A 316 -25.50 20.78 -1.51
C PHE A 316 -26.70 19.85 -1.30
N LEU A 317 -26.60 18.91 -0.36
CA LEU A 317 -27.64 17.93 -0.06
C LEU A 317 -28.71 18.43 0.92
N SER A 318 -28.59 19.66 1.46
CA SER A 318 -29.48 20.17 2.51
C SER A 318 -30.95 20.29 2.09
N ASN A 319 -31.21 20.44 0.79
CA ASN A 319 -32.53 20.58 0.18
C ASN A 319 -32.87 19.44 -0.80
N LYS A 320 -32.10 18.34 -0.81
CA LYS A 320 -32.29 17.20 -1.74
C LYS A 320 -32.87 15.98 -1.01
N ASP A 321 -33.46 15.03 -1.73
CA ASP A 321 -33.95 13.79 -1.12
C ASP A 321 -32.79 12.84 -0.87
N VAL A 322 -32.58 12.50 0.41
CA VAL A 322 -31.45 11.67 0.83
C VAL A 322 -31.95 10.45 1.63
N GLY A 323 -31.65 9.26 1.13
CA GLY A 323 -31.74 8.02 1.87
C GLY A 323 -30.46 7.76 2.65
N ILE A 324 -30.58 7.35 3.91
CA ILE A 324 -29.44 7.05 4.76
C ILE A 324 -29.24 5.54 4.86
N LEU A 325 -28.12 5.06 4.33
CA LEU A 325 -27.69 3.69 4.48
C LEU A 325 -27.16 3.42 5.90
N PRO A 326 -27.32 2.19 6.41
CA PRO A 326 -26.68 1.74 7.63
C PRO A 326 -25.17 2.00 7.65
N ILE A 327 -24.59 2.22 8.83
CA ILE A 327 -23.18 2.63 8.95
C ILE A 327 -22.18 1.57 8.50
N ASN A 328 -22.59 0.30 8.37
CA ASN A 328 -21.74 -0.73 7.78
C ASN A 328 -21.46 -0.52 6.28
N PHE A 329 -22.16 0.40 5.60
CA PHE A 329 -21.87 0.82 4.23
C PHE A 329 -20.88 1.99 4.13
N ASN A 330 -20.43 2.56 5.26
CA ASN A 330 -19.29 3.50 5.34
C ASN A 330 -18.74 3.47 6.77
N CYS A 331 -18.24 2.30 7.17
CA CYS A 331 -17.84 2.08 8.55
C CYS A 331 -16.44 2.61 8.78
N ASN A 332 -16.31 3.65 9.59
CA ASN A 332 -15.01 4.20 9.93
C ASN A 332 -14.18 3.18 10.72
N ALA A 333 -12.91 2.99 10.33
CA ALA A 333 -11.93 2.17 11.04
C ALA A 333 -11.89 2.42 12.56
N ARG A 334 -12.02 3.68 12.99
CA ARG A 334 -12.06 4.06 14.41
C ARG A 334 -13.34 3.59 15.11
N TYR A 335 -14.45 3.49 14.38
CA TYR A 335 -15.69 2.94 14.93
C TYR A 335 -15.51 1.46 15.23
N VAL A 336 -14.88 0.72 14.31
CA VAL A 336 -14.55 -0.69 14.49
C VAL A 336 -13.63 -0.90 15.70
N GLU A 337 -12.59 -0.07 15.83
CA GLU A 337 -11.66 -0.09 16.98
C GLU A 337 -12.37 0.22 18.31
N ASN A 338 -13.14 1.31 18.36
CA ASN A 338 -13.69 1.82 19.61
C ASN A 338 -14.95 1.07 20.07
N PHE A 339 -15.76 0.54 19.15
CA PHE A 339 -17.11 0.06 19.46
C PHE A 339 -17.39 -1.38 19.04
N LEU A 340 -16.61 -1.93 18.10
CA LEU A 340 -16.77 -3.31 17.62
C LEU A 340 -15.60 -4.22 18.00
N GLN A 341 -14.71 -3.80 18.90
CA GLN A 341 -13.59 -4.63 19.37
C GLN A 341 -12.71 -5.21 18.24
N MET A 342 -12.53 -4.46 17.14
CA MET A 342 -11.83 -4.92 15.93
C MET A 342 -12.55 -6.02 15.13
N GLU A 343 -13.79 -6.38 15.48
CA GLU A 343 -14.64 -7.30 14.71
C GLU A 343 -15.20 -6.59 13.47
N THR A 344 -15.07 -7.22 12.30
CA THR A 344 -15.57 -6.69 11.01
C THR A 344 -16.81 -7.40 10.51
N ASP A 345 -17.47 -8.17 11.36
CA ASP A 345 -18.68 -8.90 10.99
C ASP A 345 -19.75 -7.93 10.49
N PHE A 346 -20.37 -8.27 9.36
CA PHE A 346 -21.38 -7.48 8.64
C PHE A 346 -20.92 -6.10 8.13
N VAL A 347 -19.66 -5.68 8.35
CA VAL A 347 -19.09 -4.50 7.71
C VAL A 347 -19.08 -4.73 6.20
N ARG A 348 -19.68 -3.83 5.43
CA ARG A 348 -19.72 -3.89 3.96
C ARG A 348 -18.62 -3.04 3.34
N ILE A 349 -18.44 -1.82 3.86
CA ILE A 349 -17.36 -0.91 3.49
C ILE A 349 -16.64 -0.46 4.75
N LEU A 350 -15.33 -0.66 4.79
CA LEU A 350 -14.44 -0.19 5.85
C LEU A 350 -13.63 1.01 5.36
N HIS A 351 -13.76 2.16 6.03
CA HIS A 351 -13.19 3.44 5.63
C HIS A 351 -12.08 3.89 6.58
N PHE A 352 -10.86 4.07 6.07
CA PHE A 352 -9.65 4.40 6.82
C PHE A 352 -9.41 5.91 6.99
N THR A 353 -10.39 6.60 7.59
CA THR A 353 -10.30 8.04 7.83
C THR A 353 -9.08 8.42 8.70
N GLY A 354 -8.41 9.53 8.35
CA GLY A 354 -7.22 10.02 9.07
C GLY A 354 -5.90 9.46 8.52
N SER A 355 -5.02 8.96 9.39
CA SER A 355 -3.71 8.45 8.98
C SER A 355 -3.87 7.16 8.17
N LYS A 356 -3.36 7.16 6.95
CA LYS A 356 -3.57 6.05 6.02
C LYS A 356 -2.71 4.84 6.40
N PRO A 357 -3.25 3.60 6.31
CA PRO A 357 -2.52 2.39 6.69
C PRO A 357 -1.19 2.18 5.95
N TRP A 358 -1.11 2.67 4.72
CA TRP A 358 0.05 2.51 3.83
C TRP A 358 1.07 3.65 3.89
N PHE A 359 0.94 4.62 4.80
CA PHE A 359 1.96 5.66 5.01
C PHE A 359 3.21 5.07 5.72
N ARG A 360 3.91 4.18 5.01
CA ARG A 360 5.03 3.35 5.44
C ARG A 360 5.97 3.12 4.26
N THR A 361 7.24 2.86 4.57
CA THR A 361 8.29 2.55 3.58
C THR A 361 8.09 1.21 2.87
N GLU A 362 7.09 0.45 3.28
CA GLU A 362 6.64 -0.75 2.58
C GLU A 362 5.83 -0.43 1.31
N TYR A 363 5.12 0.71 1.28
CA TYR A 363 4.20 1.06 0.20
C TYR A 363 4.50 2.39 -0.47
N LEU A 364 5.25 3.28 0.19
CA LEU A 364 5.61 4.62 -0.30
C LEU A 364 7.11 4.89 -0.13
N ASN A 365 7.62 5.86 -0.89
CA ASN A 365 8.96 6.37 -0.65
C ASN A 365 8.99 7.16 0.67
N ARG A 366 10.17 7.19 1.31
CA ARG A 366 10.33 7.81 2.63
C ARG A 366 9.89 9.28 2.64
N ASP A 367 10.17 10.01 1.56
CA ASP A 367 9.88 11.45 1.43
C ASP A 367 8.40 11.73 1.17
N GLU A 368 7.63 10.71 0.78
CA GLU A 368 6.19 10.83 0.55
C GLU A 368 5.37 10.62 1.83
N ILE A 369 5.95 9.94 2.83
CA ILE A 369 5.32 9.65 4.12
C ILE A 369 5.25 10.95 4.92
N PRO A 370 4.05 11.42 5.29
CA PRO A 370 3.92 12.63 6.10
C PRO A 370 4.69 12.49 7.41
N PHE A 371 5.49 13.50 7.77
CA PHE A 371 6.13 13.57 9.08
C PHE A 371 5.06 13.52 10.18
N SER A 372 4.85 12.36 10.79
CA SER A 372 3.85 12.26 11.85
C SER A 372 4.37 13.06 13.06
N SER A 373 3.61 14.07 13.47
CA SER A 373 3.81 14.72 14.76
C SER A 373 3.43 13.71 15.85
N LYS A 374 4.44 13.01 16.40
CA LYS A 374 4.38 12.17 17.61
C LYS A 374 3.44 10.94 17.56
N GLY A 375 4.02 9.77 17.34
CA GLY A 375 3.60 8.53 18.01
C GLY A 375 2.42 7.73 17.42
N VAL A 376 1.89 8.07 16.25
CA VAL A 376 0.78 7.31 15.66
C VAL A 376 1.32 6.05 14.96
N ARG A 377 1.26 4.91 15.65
CA ARG A 377 1.36 3.58 15.03
C ARG A 377 0.10 3.32 14.20
N ALA A 378 0.01 3.87 12.98
CA ALA A 378 -1.08 3.52 12.07
C ALA A 378 -0.80 2.14 11.42
N THR A 379 -0.61 1.08 12.21
CA THR A 379 -0.84 -0.29 11.72
C THR A 379 -2.33 -0.48 11.85
N HIS A 380 -3.05 -0.48 10.74
CA HIS A 380 -4.38 -1.03 10.74
C HIS A 380 -4.28 -2.48 10.25
N PRO A 381 -4.14 -3.48 11.17
CA PRO A 381 -3.91 -4.87 10.78
C PRO A 381 -4.98 -5.37 9.82
N ILE A 382 -6.25 -4.97 10.04
CA ILE A 382 -7.36 -5.31 9.14
C ILE A 382 -7.10 -4.86 7.69
N TRP A 383 -6.54 -3.66 7.47
CA TRP A 383 -6.21 -3.23 6.10
C TRP A 383 -5.06 -4.03 5.54
N ALA A 384 -3.96 -4.15 6.29
CA ALA A 384 -2.75 -4.80 5.83
C ALA A 384 -3.00 -6.29 5.49
N ASP A 385 -3.73 -7.01 6.33
CA ASP A 385 -4.01 -8.42 6.14
C ASP A 385 -4.91 -8.66 4.92
N ASN A 386 -6.00 -7.90 4.80
CA ASN A 386 -6.90 -7.99 3.64
C ASN A 386 -6.19 -7.58 2.35
N PHE A 387 -5.53 -6.43 2.34
CA PHE A 387 -4.81 -5.92 1.18
C PHE A 387 -3.74 -6.91 0.70
N ARG A 388 -2.88 -7.39 1.61
CA ARG A 388 -1.82 -8.34 1.26
C ARG A 388 -2.39 -9.64 0.75
N LYS A 389 -3.43 -10.20 1.38
CA LYS A 389 -4.06 -11.45 0.94
C LYS A 389 -4.65 -11.31 -0.47
N LEU A 390 -5.41 -10.24 -0.72
CA LEU A 390 -6.03 -10.00 -2.02
C LEU A 390 -4.97 -9.75 -3.10
N LYS A 391 -3.99 -8.89 -2.81
CA LYS A 391 -2.90 -8.58 -3.75
C LYS A 391 -2.04 -9.81 -4.03
N GLN A 392 -1.79 -10.68 -3.04
CA GLN A 392 -1.04 -11.92 -3.23
C GLN A 392 -1.75 -12.85 -4.22
N VAL A 393 -3.04 -13.09 -4.00
CA VAL A 393 -3.85 -13.97 -4.85
C VAL A 393 -3.90 -13.43 -6.28
N HIS A 394 -4.18 -12.13 -6.44
CA HIS A 394 -4.24 -11.50 -7.75
C HIS A 394 -2.89 -11.57 -8.48
N ARG A 395 -1.79 -11.19 -7.83
CA ARG A 395 -0.45 -11.18 -8.44
C ARG A 395 0.04 -12.56 -8.79
N ALA A 396 -0.16 -13.55 -7.91
CA ALA A 396 0.14 -14.94 -8.22
C ALA A 396 -0.67 -15.43 -9.43
N HIS A 397 -1.98 -15.15 -9.48
CA HIS A 397 -2.81 -15.54 -10.62
C HIS A 397 -2.31 -14.94 -11.94
N VAL A 398 -2.13 -13.62 -12.00
CA VAL A 398 -1.70 -12.93 -13.23
C VAL A 398 -0.30 -13.38 -13.67
N TYR A 399 0.62 -13.59 -12.72
CA TYR A 399 1.95 -14.12 -13.01
C TYR A 399 1.91 -15.56 -13.53
N LEU A 400 1.14 -16.45 -12.90
CA LEU A 400 1.00 -17.83 -13.35
C LEU A 400 0.36 -17.94 -14.74
N GLN A 401 -0.60 -17.09 -15.07
CA GLN A 401 -1.14 -17.01 -16.44
C GLN A 401 -0.05 -16.57 -17.43
N HIS A 402 0.77 -15.57 -17.06
CA HIS A 402 1.92 -15.18 -17.87
C HIS A 402 2.91 -16.35 -18.07
N ARG A 403 3.27 -17.07 -17.00
CA ARG A 403 4.16 -18.24 -17.06
C ARG A 403 3.58 -19.39 -17.88
N LYS A 404 2.25 -19.61 -17.84
CA LYS A 404 1.55 -20.59 -18.67
C LYS A 404 1.67 -20.26 -20.16
N ASN A 405 1.55 -18.97 -20.51
CA ASN A 405 1.66 -18.51 -21.89
C ASN A 405 3.11 -18.41 -22.37
N ASN A 406 4.07 -18.36 -21.45
CA ASN A 406 5.51 -18.24 -21.73
C ASN A 406 6.28 -19.31 -20.93
N PRO A 407 6.08 -20.61 -21.22
CA PRO A 407 6.71 -21.68 -20.45
C PRO A 407 8.24 -21.62 -20.55
N LEU A 408 8.93 -22.04 -19.49
CA LEU A 408 10.38 -22.18 -19.56
C LEU A 408 10.73 -23.37 -20.41
N ILE A 409 11.53 -23.12 -21.44
CA ILE A 409 12.07 -24.16 -22.31
C ILE A 409 13.40 -24.58 -21.70
N SER A 410 13.46 -25.83 -21.23
CA SER A 410 14.73 -26.43 -20.80
C SER A 410 15.64 -26.58 -22.01
N ILE A 411 16.92 -26.23 -21.83
CA ILE A 411 17.94 -26.42 -22.86
C ILE A 411 18.35 -27.91 -22.91
N ALA A 412 18.57 -28.41 -24.13
CA ALA A 412 18.79 -29.83 -24.42
C ALA A 412 20.19 -30.34 -24.04
N LYS A 413 21.22 -29.50 -24.13
CA LYS A 413 22.61 -29.87 -23.79
C LYS A 413 23.11 -28.96 -22.67
N LYS A 414 23.45 -29.57 -21.52
CA LYS A 414 23.95 -28.86 -20.35
C LYS A 414 25.37 -29.32 -20.07
N ALA A 415 26.29 -28.39 -19.90
CA ALA A 415 27.59 -28.70 -19.32
C ALA A 415 27.40 -29.35 -17.94
N GLN A 416 28.42 -30.08 -17.49
CA GLN A 416 28.34 -30.86 -16.27
C GLN A 416 29.53 -30.55 -15.36
N ILE A 417 29.30 -30.67 -14.05
CA ILE A 417 30.34 -30.72 -13.03
C ILE A 417 30.06 -31.97 -12.20
N ASP A 418 31.06 -32.83 -12.06
CA ASP A 418 30.92 -34.12 -11.38
C ASP A 418 29.76 -34.96 -12.00
N ASN A 419 29.66 -34.99 -13.33
CA ASN A 419 28.58 -35.64 -14.11
C ASN A 419 27.15 -35.13 -13.83
N VAL A 420 27.01 -33.95 -13.21
CA VAL A 420 25.72 -33.35 -12.88
C VAL A 420 25.53 -32.05 -13.69
N PRO A 421 24.34 -31.82 -14.31
CA PRO A 421 24.07 -30.60 -15.06
C PRO A 421 24.37 -29.33 -14.26
N ALA A 422 25.19 -28.48 -14.84
CA ALA A 422 25.82 -27.35 -14.19
C ALA A 422 25.69 -26.05 -15.00
N CYS A 423 25.54 -24.94 -14.28
CA CYS A 423 25.63 -23.59 -14.85
C CYS A 423 26.56 -22.71 -13.99
N VAL A 424 26.88 -21.54 -14.51
CA VAL A 424 27.82 -20.60 -13.87
C VAL A 424 27.12 -19.30 -13.55
N PHE A 425 27.27 -18.84 -12.32
CA PHE A 425 26.80 -17.55 -11.83
C PHE A 425 28.02 -16.63 -11.71
N ILE A 426 28.04 -15.58 -12.53
CA ILE A 426 29.15 -14.63 -12.62
C ILE A 426 28.71 -13.32 -11.98
N GLY A 427 29.24 -13.02 -10.80
CA GLY A 427 28.90 -11.84 -10.02
C GLY A 427 29.44 -10.53 -10.61
N ASN A 428 29.62 -9.53 -9.75
CA ASN A 428 30.18 -8.22 -10.13
C ASN A 428 31.43 -7.86 -9.30
N GLY A 429 31.93 -8.78 -8.48
CA GLY A 429 33.00 -8.50 -7.54
C GLY A 429 34.36 -8.30 -8.23
N PRO A 430 35.31 -7.67 -7.52
CA PRO A 430 36.59 -7.25 -8.08
C PRO A 430 37.48 -8.42 -8.52
N SER A 431 37.33 -9.62 -7.95
CA SER A 431 38.09 -10.82 -8.36
C SER A 431 37.94 -11.19 -9.84
N LEU A 432 36.90 -10.71 -10.53
CA LEU A 432 36.72 -10.93 -11.96
C LEU A 432 37.84 -10.33 -12.80
N ALA A 433 38.51 -9.26 -12.34
CA ALA A 433 39.65 -8.68 -13.03
C ALA A 433 40.84 -9.66 -13.17
N GLN A 434 40.88 -10.69 -12.33
CA GLN A 434 41.94 -11.72 -12.30
C GLN A 434 41.43 -13.10 -12.71
N SER A 435 40.13 -13.24 -12.97
CA SER A 435 39.51 -14.54 -13.27
C SER A 435 39.54 -14.79 -14.79
N ASP A 436 40.11 -15.93 -15.21
CA ASP A 436 39.97 -16.35 -16.61
C ASP A 436 38.57 -16.95 -16.85
N LEU A 437 37.69 -16.13 -17.42
CA LEU A 437 36.31 -16.52 -17.68
C LEU A 437 36.16 -17.45 -18.89
N ASN A 438 37.21 -17.65 -19.69
CA ASN A 438 37.18 -18.59 -20.82
C ASN A 438 37.09 -20.05 -20.35
N LEU A 439 37.49 -20.33 -19.11
CA LEU A 439 37.36 -21.64 -18.47
C LEU A 439 35.90 -22.11 -18.37
N PHE A 440 34.95 -21.17 -18.41
CA PHE A 440 33.52 -21.45 -18.44
C PHE A 440 32.94 -21.55 -19.85
N SER A 441 33.77 -21.77 -20.86
CA SER A 441 33.30 -22.09 -22.21
C SER A 441 32.44 -23.37 -22.18
N GLY A 442 31.32 -23.34 -22.91
CA GLY A 442 30.33 -24.43 -22.94
C GLY A 442 29.35 -24.48 -21.77
N PHE A 443 29.58 -23.75 -20.67
CA PHE A 443 28.58 -23.57 -19.62
C PHE A 443 27.62 -22.44 -19.94
N GLU A 444 26.36 -22.62 -19.55
CA GLU A 444 25.38 -21.54 -19.50
C GLU A 444 25.70 -20.59 -18.34
N LYS A 445 25.69 -19.30 -18.64
CA LYS A 445 26.18 -18.21 -17.78
C LYS A 445 25.05 -17.26 -17.41
N PHE A 446 24.88 -17.08 -16.11
CA PHE A 446 24.05 -16.04 -15.52
C PHE A 446 24.94 -14.91 -15.03
N VAL A 447 24.74 -13.73 -15.59
CA VAL A 447 25.42 -12.50 -15.20
C VAL A 447 24.41 -11.53 -14.60
N PHE A 448 24.87 -10.53 -13.83
CA PHE A 448 23.96 -9.69 -13.04
C PHE A 448 24.17 -8.19 -13.30
N ASN A 449 23.08 -7.44 -13.41
CA ASN A 449 23.06 -5.98 -13.45
C ASN A 449 24.15 -5.41 -14.38
N TRP A 450 25.12 -4.69 -13.80
CA TRP A 450 26.21 -3.98 -14.48
C TRP A 450 27.32 -4.87 -15.06
N PHE A 451 27.16 -6.19 -15.09
CA PHE A 451 28.10 -7.07 -15.79
C PHE A 451 28.19 -6.74 -17.30
N ILE A 452 27.21 -6.03 -17.85
CA ILE A 452 27.26 -5.47 -19.20
C ILE A 452 28.51 -4.60 -19.48
N ASN A 453 29.12 -4.03 -18.43
CA ASN A 453 30.39 -3.30 -18.52
C ASN A 453 31.61 -4.19 -18.78
N HIS A 454 31.50 -5.52 -18.66
CA HIS A 454 32.64 -6.43 -18.84
C HIS A 454 33.19 -6.35 -20.28
N PRO A 455 34.51 -6.17 -20.47
CA PRO A 455 35.09 -5.99 -21.81
C PRO A 455 34.85 -7.22 -22.71
N ASN A 456 34.82 -8.42 -22.11
CA ASN A 456 34.58 -9.67 -22.80
C ASN A 456 33.10 -10.06 -22.87
N PHE A 457 32.14 -9.16 -22.62
CA PHE A 457 30.71 -9.51 -22.60
C PHE A 457 30.26 -10.20 -23.90
N ASP A 458 30.61 -9.61 -25.06
CA ASP A 458 30.21 -10.14 -26.37
C ASP A 458 30.92 -11.44 -26.75
N SER A 459 32.16 -11.66 -26.29
CA SER A 459 32.90 -12.89 -26.56
C SER A 459 32.52 -14.02 -25.61
N MET A 460 32.16 -13.69 -24.36
CA MET A 460 31.67 -14.66 -23.39
C MET A 460 30.26 -15.15 -23.68
N GLN A 461 29.44 -14.33 -24.35
CA GLN A 461 28.08 -14.65 -24.76
C GLN A 461 27.20 -15.16 -23.59
N PRO A 462 27.05 -14.40 -22.50
CA PRO A 462 26.24 -14.86 -21.38
C PRO A 462 24.78 -15.02 -21.79
N GLU A 463 24.19 -16.18 -21.56
CA GLU A 463 22.84 -16.51 -21.99
C GLU A 463 21.77 -15.77 -21.17
N HIS A 464 22.09 -15.41 -19.93
CA HIS A 464 21.15 -14.76 -19.02
C HIS A 464 21.74 -13.53 -18.35
N LEU A 465 21.06 -12.40 -18.49
CA LEU A 465 21.34 -11.17 -17.74
C LEU A 465 20.21 -10.91 -16.73
N VAL A 466 20.54 -11.10 -15.45
CA VAL A 466 19.59 -11.03 -14.33
C VAL A 466 19.59 -9.62 -13.72
N LEU A 467 18.47 -8.92 -13.87
CA LEU A 467 18.21 -7.55 -13.41
C LEU A 467 17.25 -7.55 -12.22
N SER A 468 17.59 -8.31 -11.18
CA SER A 468 16.71 -8.54 -10.01
C SER A 468 16.71 -7.38 -9.00
N SER A 469 17.60 -6.39 -9.16
CA SER A 469 17.68 -5.25 -8.25
C SER A 469 16.68 -4.16 -8.62
N HIS A 470 15.62 -4.00 -7.81
CA HIS A 470 14.71 -2.84 -7.88
C HIS A 470 15.41 -1.48 -7.87
N MET A 471 16.61 -1.37 -7.30
CA MET A 471 17.38 -0.13 -7.28
C MET A 471 17.87 0.29 -8.68
N LEU A 472 17.96 -0.65 -9.61
CA LEU A 472 18.23 -0.37 -11.02
C LEU A 472 17.06 0.38 -11.69
N PHE A 473 15.85 0.30 -11.12
CA PHE A 473 14.64 0.93 -11.63
C PHE A 473 14.20 2.15 -10.79
N GLY A 474 15.04 2.64 -9.88
CA GLY A 474 14.68 3.74 -8.96
C GLY A 474 13.98 3.30 -7.65
N GLY A 475 13.94 1.99 -7.38
CA GLY A 475 13.42 1.44 -6.13
C GLY A 475 12.01 0.85 -6.22
N TRP A 476 11.50 0.35 -5.09
CA TRP A 476 10.11 -0.12 -4.99
C TRP A 476 9.18 1.08 -4.85
N CYS A 477 7.94 0.93 -5.31
CA CYS A 477 6.90 1.96 -5.16
C CYS A 477 7.20 3.28 -5.91
N VAL A 478 8.22 3.29 -6.76
CA VAL A 478 8.54 4.42 -7.63
C VAL A 478 7.43 4.62 -8.67
N GLN A 479 7.00 5.87 -8.86
CA GLN A 479 5.98 6.20 -9.85
C GLN A 479 6.54 6.18 -11.28
N LYS A 480 7.80 6.55 -11.46
CA LYS A 480 8.43 6.62 -12.77
C LYS A 480 9.66 5.72 -12.75
N PRO A 481 9.49 4.38 -12.81
CA PRO A 481 10.63 3.50 -12.92
C PRO A 481 11.41 3.83 -14.18
N ALA A 482 12.73 3.81 -14.08
CA ALA A 482 13.63 4.05 -15.20
C ALA A 482 14.93 3.29 -15.00
N LEU A 483 15.37 2.57 -16.03
CA LEU A 483 16.74 2.09 -16.14
C LEU A 483 17.67 3.29 -16.42
N PRO A 484 18.91 3.29 -15.91
CA PRO A 484 19.89 4.30 -16.28
C PRO A 484 20.10 4.36 -17.79
N GLU A 485 20.17 5.55 -18.36
CA GLU A 485 20.37 5.74 -19.80
C GLU A 485 21.68 5.11 -20.30
N SER A 486 22.75 5.23 -19.51
CA SER A 486 24.03 4.58 -19.78
C SER A 486 23.91 3.06 -19.84
N PHE A 487 23.12 2.46 -18.94
CA PHE A 487 22.88 1.02 -18.92
C PHE A 487 22.17 0.58 -20.21
N LEU A 488 21.10 1.29 -20.59
CA LEU A 488 20.36 1.00 -21.82
C LEU A 488 21.25 1.15 -23.06
N THR A 489 22.01 2.25 -23.15
CA THR A 489 22.93 2.52 -24.25
C THR A 489 23.91 1.35 -24.43
N GLN A 490 24.59 0.96 -23.36
CA GLN A 490 25.53 -0.17 -23.42
C GLN A 490 24.84 -1.49 -23.75
N LEU A 491 23.66 -1.74 -23.18
CA LEU A 491 22.90 -2.95 -23.47
C LEU A 491 22.56 -3.03 -24.97
N TYR A 492 22.18 -1.91 -25.61
CA TYR A 492 21.91 -1.84 -27.05
C TYR A 492 23.18 -1.92 -27.91
N GLU A 493 24.31 -1.38 -27.45
CA GLU A 493 25.59 -1.44 -28.16
C GLU A 493 26.21 -2.84 -28.20
N LYS A 494 25.87 -3.73 -27.24
CA LYS A 494 26.37 -5.11 -27.26
C LYS A 494 25.87 -5.87 -28.49
N ARG A 495 26.78 -6.64 -29.09
CA ARG A 495 26.44 -7.53 -30.20
C ARG A 495 25.69 -8.76 -29.71
N TRP A 496 26.06 -9.28 -28.55
CA TRP A 496 25.38 -10.40 -27.93
C TRP A 496 24.12 -9.95 -27.19
N ARG A 497 23.01 -10.67 -27.40
CA ARG A 497 21.70 -10.37 -26.83
C ARG A 497 21.32 -11.44 -25.81
N PRO A 498 21.61 -11.25 -24.51
CA PRO A 498 21.21 -12.20 -23.49
C PRO A 498 19.68 -12.20 -23.31
N LYS A 499 19.15 -13.28 -22.75
CA LYS A 499 17.81 -13.26 -22.16
C LYS A 499 17.82 -12.41 -20.89
N LEU A 500 16.89 -11.46 -20.78
CA LEU A 500 16.77 -10.56 -19.63
C LEU A 500 15.79 -11.15 -18.60
N TRP A 501 16.18 -11.11 -17.34
CA TRP A 501 15.33 -11.54 -16.22
C TRP A 501 15.04 -10.37 -15.30
N ILE A 502 13.77 -9.97 -15.21
CA ILE A 502 13.33 -8.75 -14.51
C ILE A 502 12.25 -9.08 -13.48
N SER A 503 12.13 -8.31 -12.41
CA SER A 503 10.95 -8.42 -11.53
C SER A 503 9.66 -8.16 -12.31
N TYR A 504 8.67 -9.06 -12.14
CA TYR A 504 7.34 -8.95 -12.76
C TYR A 504 6.60 -7.66 -12.39
N TYR A 505 7.00 -6.98 -11.30
CA TYR A 505 6.49 -5.66 -10.94
C TYR A 505 6.78 -4.60 -12.02
N PHE A 506 7.96 -4.67 -12.66
CA PHE A 506 8.38 -3.68 -13.66
C PHE A 506 7.96 -4.04 -15.09
N ARG A 507 7.21 -5.13 -15.29
CA ARG A 507 6.70 -5.55 -16.61
C ARG A 507 6.03 -4.42 -17.40
N PRO A 508 5.10 -3.62 -16.84
CA PRO A 508 4.49 -2.51 -17.58
C PRO A 508 5.50 -1.48 -18.10
N TYR A 509 6.57 -1.22 -17.34
CA TYR A 509 7.61 -0.29 -17.76
C TYR A 509 8.44 -0.88 -18.91
N VAL A 510 8.88 -2.14 -18.76
CA VAL A 510 9.65 -2.88 -19.77
C VAL A 510 8.90 -2.91 -21.11
N GLU A 511 7.60 -3.21 -21.07
CA GLU A 511 6.75 -3.24 -22.27
C GLU A 511 6.54 -1.84 -22.87
N ALA A 512 6.37 -0.81 -22.02
CA ALA A 512 6.16 0.56 -22.48
C ALA A 512 7.38 1.15 -23.22
N ILE A 513 8.60 0.82 -22.78
CA ILE A 513 9.83 1.26 -23.47
C ILE A 513 10.23 0.36 -24.64
N GLY A 514 9.46 -0.70 -24.92
CA GLY A 514 9.73 -1.62 -26.03
C GLY A 514 10.88 -2.60 -25.81
N LEU A 515 11.44 -2.71 -24.60
CA LEU A 515 12.62 -3.56 -24.33
C LEU A 515 12.35 -5.04 -24.65
N ASN A 516 11.11 -5.50 -24.47
CA ASN A 516 10.67 -6.86 -24.81
C ASN A 516 10.48 -7.11 -26.31
N ARG A 517 10.64 -6.08 -27.16
CA ARG A 517 10.64 -6.22 -28.63
C ARG A 517 12.05 -6.49 -29.15
N ASP A 518 13.05 -5.92 -28.46
CA ASP A 518 14.45 -5.98 -28.86
C ASP A 518 15.24 -7.11 -28.15
N PHE A 519 14.73 -7.58 -27.01
CA PHE A 519 15.33 -8.65 -26.22
C PHE A 519 14.30 -9.73 -25.83
N ASP A 520 14.74 -10.98 -25.65
CA ASP A 520 13.95 -11.99 -24.94
C ASP A 520 13.90 -11.60 -23.46
N VAL A 521 12.72 -11.23 -22.96
CA VAL A 521 12.51 -10.80 -21.58
C VAL A 521 11.56 -11.75 -20.88
N ASP A 522 12.00 -12.26 -19.74
CA ASP A 522 11.20 -13.08 -18.83
C ASP A 522 11.28 -12.52 -17.42
N TYR A 523 10.41 -13.02 -16.54
CA TYR A 523 10.13 -12.38 -15.28
C TYR A 523 10.19 -13.31 -14.09
N ILE A 524 10.50 -12.73 -12.94
CA ILE A 524 10.42 -13.37 -11.62
C ILE A 524 9.43 -12.63 -10.72
N LEU A 525 8.68 -13.38 -9.90
CA LEU A 525 7.72 -12.78 -8.97
C LEU A 525 8.42 -12.29 -7.69
N LEU A 526 9.07 -11.13 -7.77
CA LEU A 526 9.75 -10.46 -6.65
C LEU A 526 9.22 -9.03 -6.50
N GLU A 527 8.45 -8.73 -5.45
CA GLU A 527 7.91 -7.38 -5.26
C GLU A 527 7.50 -7.11 -3.80
N LYS A 528 7.44 -5.83 -3.41
CA LYS A 528 6.79 -5.43 -2.16
C LYS A 528 5.25 -5.47 -2.33
N PRO A 529 4.50 -5.80 -1.27
CA PRO A 529 4.94 -5.99 0.11
C PRO A 529 5.34 -7.45 0.44
N PHE A 530 5.41 -8.34 -0.55
CA PHE A 530 5.65 -9.78 -0.34
C PHE A 530 7.11 -10.17 -0.20
N LYS A 531 8.02 -9.29 -0.64
CA LYS A 531 9.45 -9.40 -0.43
C LYS A 531 9.76 -9.64 1.05
N LYS A 532 10.15 -10.88 1.35
CA LYS A 532 10.73 -11.30 2.63
C LYS A 532 12.17 -11.69 2.39
N PHE A 533 12.99 -11.65 3.44
CA PHE A 533 14.38 -12.05 3.33
C PHE A 533 14.59 -13.49 3.79
N ILE A 534 15.49 -14.21 3.12
CA ILE A 534 15.88 -15.57 3.50
C ILE A 534 16.39 -15.59 4.94
N ASP A 535 17.16 -14.56 5.34
CA ASP A 535 17.69 -14.43 6.72
C ASP A 535 16.62 -14.26 7.80
N GLN A 536 15.40 -13.88 7.42
CA GLN A 536 14.29 -13.69 8.36
C GLN A 536 13.33 -14.87 8.40
N CYS A 537 13.26 -15.65 7.32
CA CYS A 537 12.29 -16.73 7.16
C CYS A 537 12.93 -18.13 7.14
N SER A 538 14.27 -18.21 7.06
CA SER A 538 15.03 -19.46 6.92
C SER A 538 14.51 -20.35 5.79
N ASN A 539 14.00 -19.74 4.71
CA ASN A 539 13.43 -20.41 3.57
C ASN A 539 13.82 -19.66 2.29
N PRO A 540 14.62 -20.26 1.39
CA PRO A 540 15.06 -19.60 0.16
C PRO A 540 13.98 -19.52 -0.93
N ASN A 541 12.87 -20.29 -0.81
CA ASN A 541 11.86 -20.51 -1.84
C ASN A 541 12.45 -20.66 -3.26
N LEU A 542 12.77 -21.89 -3.63
CA LEU A 542 13.43 -22.22 -4.91
C LEU A 542 12.44 -22.41 -6.08
N ASP A 543 11.15 -22.13 -5.88
CA ASP A 543 10.14 -22.23 -6.94
C ASP A 543 9.98 -20.89 -7.67
N ILE A 544 10.34 -20.87 -8.95
CA ILE A 544 10.20 -19.68 -9.81
C ILE A 544 8.73 -19.27 -10.05
N ASN A 545 7.78 -20.18 -9.85
CA ASN A 545 6.36 -19.91 -10.00
C ASN A 545 5.73 -19.27 -8.74
N ALA A 546 6.52 -19.07 -7.68
CA ALA A 546 6.10 -18.48 -6.42
C ALA A 546 6.81 -17.14 -6.16
N PHE A 547 6.40 -16.44 -5.09
CA PHE A 547 7.07 -15.21 -4.67
C PHE A 547 8.50 -15.51 -4.22
N ALA A 548 9.48 -14.91 -4.89
CA ALA A 548 10.89 -15.07 -4.57
C ALA A 548 11.22 -14.49 -3.18
N MET A 549 12.10 -15.17 -2.46
CA MET A 549 12.66 -14.68 -1.19
C MET A 549 13.96 -13.95 -1.47
N ASP A 550 14.14 -12.77 -0.88
CA ASP A 550 15.34 -11.97 -1.08
C ASP A 550 16.52 -12.52 -0.27
N GLY A 551 17.50 -13.09 -0.95
CA GLY A 551 18.75 -13.57 -0.37
C GLY A 551 19.84 -12.49 -0.23
N ARG A 552 19.50 -11.21 -0.31
CA ARG A 552 20.44 -10.05 -0.32
C ARG A 552 21.31 -9.95 -1.57
N THR A 553 21.14 -10.86 -2.53
CA THR A 553 21.90 -10.92 -3.79
C THR A 553 21.01 -11.45 -4.92
N GLY A 554 21.25 -11.02 -6.15
CA GLY A 554 20.54 -11.55 -7.32
C GLY A 554 20.81 -13.04 -7.57
N VAL A 555 21.94 -13.56 -7.07
CA VAL A 555 22.29 -14.99 -7.17
C VAL A 555 21.23 -15.87 -6.51
N LEU A 556 20.97 -15.63 -5.22
CA LEU A 556 20.03 -16.40 -4.42
C LEU A 556 18.57 -16.04 -4.74
N THR A 557 18.29 -14.75 -4.92
CA THR A 557 16.92 -14.25 -5.11
C THR A 557 16.32 -14.63 -6.46
N ALA A 558 17.14 -14.71 -7.51
CA ALA A 558 16.66 -14.81 -8.89
C ALA A 558 17.33 -15.93 -9.68
N ALA A 559 18.66 -15.88 -9.86
CA ALA A 559 19.35 -16.81 -10.74
C ALA A 559 19.20 -18.27 -10.31
N LEU A 560 19.26 -18.55 -9.00
CA LEU A 560 19.13 -19.91 -8.49
C LEU A 560 17.75 -20.55 -8.79
N PRO A 561 16.59 -19.94 -8.43
CA PRO A 561 15.29 -20.46 -8.85
C PRO A 561 15.14 -20.65 -10.36
N ILE A 562 15.68 -19.71 -11.15
CA ILE A 562 15.68 -19.81 -12.62
C ILE A 562 16.47 -21.05 -13.08
N ALA A 563 17.71 -21.19 -12.63
CA ALA A 563 18.58 -22.30 -13.03
C ALA A 563 18.00 -23.66 -12.62
N ILE A 564 17.38 -23.75 -11.43
CA ILE A 564 16.70 -24.97 -10.98
C ILE A 564 15.54 -25.32 -11.91
N ALA A 565 14.73 -24.33 -12.29
CA ALA A 565 13.60 -24.51 -13.21
C ALA A 565 14.06 -24.88 -14.63
N LEU A 566 15.22 -24.39 -15.06
CA LEU A 566 15.88 -24.81 -16.30
C LEU A 566 16.54 -26.19 -16.17
N GLY A 567 16.55 -26.80 -14.99
CA GLY A 567 16.99 -28.17 -14.73
C GLY A 567 18.48 -28.32 -14.40
N TYR A 568 19.14 -27.27 -13.90
CA TYR A 568 20.47 -27.33 -13.33
C TYR A 568 20.45 -27.86 -11.90
N ARG A 569 21.58 -28.41 -11.46
CA ARG A 569 21.75 -29.07 -10.14
C ARG A 569 23.09 -28.74 -9.48
N ARG A 570 24.10 -28.34 -10.26
CA ARG A 570 25.35 -27.73 -9.76
C ARG A 570 25.41 -26.26 -10.18
N PHE A 571 25.85 -25.42 -9.27
CA PHE A 571 25.90 -23.97 -9.49
C PHE A 571 27.30 -23.47 -9.14
N ALA A 572 28.10 -23.19 -10.18
CA ALA A 572 29.43 -22.64 -10.02
C ALA A 572 29.34 -21.12 -9.81
N LEU A 573 30.01 -20.58 -8.80
CA LEU A 573 30.06 -19.14 -8.51
C LEU A 573 31.45 -18.61 -8.84
N VAL A 574 31.51 -17.45 -9.52
CA VAL A 574 32.75 -16.71 -9.78
C VAL A 574 32.46 -15.21 -9.69
N GLY A 575 33.38 -14.41 -9.17
CA GLY A 575 33.13 -12.97 -8.98
C GLY A 575 32.09 -12.64 -7.91
N CYS A 576 31.82 -13.56 -6.99
CA CYS A 576 30.82 -13.43 -5.93
C CYS A 576 31.46 -13.05 -4.58
N ASP A 577 32.46 -12.15 -4.61
CA ASP A 577 33.45 -11.93 -3.56
C ASP A 577 32.85 -11.68 -2.17
N SER A 578 31.75 -10.94 -2.12
CA SER A 578 31.01 -10.62 -0.89
C SER A 578 31.90 -10.01 0.21
N ASN A 579 32.88 -9.19 -0.18
CA ASN A 579 33.92 -8.64 0.69
C ASN A 579 33.89 -7.10 0.74
N TYR A 580 32.68 -6.52 0.85
CA TYR A 580 32.42 -5.07 0.93
C TYR A 580 33.02 -4.38 2.18
N ASN A 581 33.64 -5.14 3.07
CA ASN A 581 34.32 -4.66 4.27
C ASN A 581 35.81 -4.32 4.04
N ARG A 582 36.37 -4.59 2.86
CA ARG A 582 37.77 -4.26 2.56
C ARG A 582 37.94 -2.74 2.41
N THR A 583 38.82 -2.17 3.23
CA THR A 583 39.20 -0.76 3.14
C THR A 583 40.18 -0.58 1.97
N GLY A 584 39.72 0.07 0.90
CA GLY A 584 40.53 0.40 -0.28
C GLY A 584 40.25 -0.50 -1.49
N GLY A 585 40.15 0.11 -2.68
CA GLY A 585 39.81 -0.56 -3.95
C GLY A 585 38.36 -0.39 -4.37
N SER A 586 38.05 -0.71 -5.63
CA SER A 586 36.67 -0.75 -6.13
C SER A 586 35.95 -1.99 -5.59
N ASN A 587 34.69 -1.83 -5.19
CA ASN A 587 33.79 -2.96 -4.85
C ASN A 587 33.36 -3.77 -6.08
N TYR A 588 33.76 -3.34 -7.27
CA TYR A 588 33.37 -3.90 -8.55
C TYR A 588 34.58 -4.14 -9.44
N PHE A 589 34.45 -5.04 -10.43
CA PHE A 589 35.47 -5.23 -11.46
C PHE A 589 35.58 -4.05 -12.44
N TYR A 590 34.60 -3.14 -12.43
CA TYR A 590 34.53 -1.95 -13.27
C TYR A 590 34.64 -0.67 -12.43
N ASP A 591 34.81 0.47 -13.11
CA ASP A 591 34.86 1.79 -12.48
C ASP A 591 33.53 2.11 -11.79
N SER A 592 33.57 2.49 -10.52
CA SER A 592 32.38 2.83 -9.73
C SER A 592 31.56 3.97 -10.34
N ALA A 593 32.16 4.85 -11.15
CA ALA A 593 31.45 5.90 -11.89
C ALA A 593 30.45 5.34 -12.93
N GLN A 594 30.66 4.11 -13.39
CA GLN A 594 29.73 3.42 -14.29
C GLN A 594 28.52 2.83 -13.53
N HIS A 595 28.58 2.75 -12.20
CA HIS A 595 27.47 2.24 -11.38
C HIS A 595 26.42 3.34 -11.13
N GLN A 596 25.50 3.54 -12.07
CA GLN A 596 24.52 4.64 -12.01
C GLN A 596 23.16 4.26 -11.37
N SER A 597 23.01 3.03 -10.87
CA SER A 597 21.82 2.65 -10.11
C SER A 597 21.85 3.22 -8.70
N MET A 598 20.68 3.34 -8.05
CA MET A 598 20.65 3.70 -6.65
C MET A 598 21.45 2.69 -5.81
N SER A 599 22.27 3.16 -4.88
CA SER A 599 23.08 2.29 -4.03
C SER A 599 22.35 1.96 -2.72
N THR A 600 22.63 0.76 -2.21
CA THR A 600 22.31 0.46 -0.81
C THR A 600 23.31 1.21 0.06
N ARG A 601 22.87 1.68 1.24
CA ARG A 601 23.79 2.36 2.17
C ARG A 601 24.98 1.45 2.50
N GLU A 602 26.17 2.05 2.52
CA GLU A 602 27.44 1.34 2.75
C GLU A 602 27.43 0.55 4.06
N ASP A 603 26.96 1.16 5.16
CA ASP A 603 26.85 0.51 6.47
C ASP A 603 25.98 -0.76 6.43
N SER A 604 24.90 -0.75 5.65
CA SER A 604 24.05 -1.91 5.44
C SER A 604 24.72 -2.97 4.57
N LEU A 605 25.55 -2.60 3.60
CA LEU A 605 26.30 -3.55 2.77
C LEU A 605 27.38 -4.25 3.59
N THR A 606 28.21 -3.46 4.30
CA THR A 606 29.29 -3.99 5.15
C THR A 606 28.76 -4.96 6.19
N SER A 607 27.70 -4.61 6.92
CA SER A 607 27.09 -5.49 7.93
C SER A 607 26.36 -6.72 7.35
N THR A 608 25.95 -6.68 6.08
CA THR A 608 25.31 -7.83 5.43
C THR A 608 26.33 -8.92 5.08
N TRP A 609 27.55 -8.54 4.73
CA TRP A 609 28.56 -9.40 4.13
C TRP A 609 29.76 -9.69 5.04
N THR A 610 29.57 -9.59 6.36
CA THR A 610 30.49 -10.17 7.35
C THR A 610 30.29 -11.69 7.44
N GLU A 611 31.22 -12.39 8.09
CA GLU A 611 31.13 -13.85 8.34
C GLU A 611 29.81 -14.24 9.05
N ASP A 612 29.45 -13.49 10.10
CA ASP A 612 28.17 -13.61 10.82
C ASP A 612 27.03 -12.78 10.20
N GLY A 613 27.26 -12.26 8.99
CA GLY A 613 26.36 -11.36 8.29
C GLY A 613 25.13 -12.06 7.74
N ARG A 614 24.07 -11.28 7.52
CA ARG A 614 22.79 -11.79 6.98
C ARG A 614 22.93 -12.41 5.60
N GLY A 615 23.84 -11.92 4.77
CA GLY A 615 24.12 -12.47 3.44
C GLY A 615 24.77 -13.85 3.52
N HIS A 616 25.78 -14.01 4.38
CA HIS A 616 26.43 -15.31 4.62
C HIS A 616 25.43 -16.34 5.16
N PHE A 617 24.63 -15.94 6.15
CA PHE A 617 23.57 -16.78 6.69
C PHE A 617 22.58 -17.24 5.60
N ALA A 618 22.18 -16.36 4.68
CA ALA A 618 21.30 -16.72 3.57
C ALA A 618 21.92 -17.78 2.63
N TYR A 619 23.23 -17.70 2.34
CA TYR A 619 23.94 -18.73 1.60
C TYR A 619 23.99 -20.08 2.33
N VAL A 620 24.25 -20.08 3.64
CA VAL A 620 24.26 -21.32 4.45
C VAL A 620 22.88 -22.00 4.44
N VAL A 621 21.81 -21.22 4.68
CA VAL A 621 20.44 -21.74 4.63
C VAL A 621 20.13 -22.31 3.25
N THR A 622 20.51 -21.60 2.19
CA THR A 622 20.25 -22.04 0.81
C THR A 622 21.04 -23.29 0.47
N GLN A 623 22.33 -23.37 0.81
CA GLN A 623 23.16 -24.54 0.57
C GLN A 623 22.61 -25.78 1.28
N ARG A 624 22.12 -25.64 2.52
CA ARG A 624 21.45 -26.75 3.23
C ARG A 624 20.22 -27.25 2.47
N GLU A 625 19.38 -26.33 2.00
CA GLU A 625 18.19 -26.67 1.19
C GLU A 625 18.54 -27.26 -0.17
N LEU A 626 19.67 -26.88 -0.77
CA LEU A 626 20.16 -27.51 -2.00
C LEU A 626 20.61 -28.95 -1.75
N LEU A 627 21.34 -29.19 -0.67
CA LEU A 627 21.83 -30.52 -0.32
C LEU A 627 20.69 -31.53 -0.06
N THR A 628 19.56 -31.10 0.54
CA THR A 628 18.38 -31.96 0.71
C THR A 628 17.76 -32.38 -0.63
N ARG A 629 18.06 -31.64 -1.71
CA ARG A 629 17.61 -31.90 -3.09
C ARG A 629 18.71 -32.48 -3.98
N GLN A 630 19.83 -32.93 -3.39
CA GLN A 630 21.03 -33.42 -4.10
C GLN A 630 21.69 -32.39 -5.04
N MET A 631 21.43 -31.10 -4.79
CA MET A 631 22.01 -29.97 -5.50
C MET A 631 23.14 -29.33 -4.67
N SER A 632 24.00 -28.53 -5.28
CA SER A 632 25.03 -27.82 -4.51
C SER A 632 25.59 -26.61 -5.23
N PHE A 633 26.02 -25.62 -4.44
CA PHE A 633 26.96 -24.60 -4.86
C PHE A 633 28.41 -25.10 -4.85
N ILE A 634 29.22 -24.53 -5.74
CA ILE A 634 30.67 -24.61 -5.74
C ILE A 634 31.20 -23.20 -5.99
N ASP A 635 32.02 -22.70 -5.08
CA ASP A 635 32.55 -21.34 -5.17
C ASP A 635 33.99 -21.35 -5.71
N PHE A 636 34.15 -20.81 -6.92
CA PHE A 636 35.41 -20.60 -7.63
C PHE A 636 35.90 -19.15 -7.53
N THR A 637 35.24 -18.30 -6.74
CA THR A 637 35.63 -16.91 -6.56
C THR A 637 36.98 -16.81 -5.84
N ILE A 638 37.96 -16.20 -6.52
CA ILE A 638 39.29 -15.91 -5.99
C ILE A 638 39.14 -15.02 -4.75
N ASP A 639 39.72 -15.44 -3.63
CA ASP A 639 39.63 -14.76 -2.32
C ASP A 639 38.22 -14.45 -1.81
N GLY A 640 37.18 -15.09 -2.37
CA GLY A 640 35.80 -14.89 -1.93
C GLY A 640 35.58 -15.39 -0.49
N SER A 641 34.71 -14.74 0.27
CA SER A 641 34.46 -15.07 1.67
C SER A 641 33.24 -15.96 1.91
N LEU A 642 32.51 -16.35 0.86
CA LEU A 642 31.24 -17.06 1.02
C LEU A 642 31.41 -18.42 1.73
N PRO A 643 30.47 -18.79 2.63
CA PRO A 643 30.53 -20.03 3.41
C PRO A 643 30.06 -21.24 2.59
N LEU A 644 30.73 -21.48 1.46
CA LEU A 644 30.41 -22.50 0.45
C LEU A 644 31.63 -23.39 0.15
N PRO A 645 31.44 -24.60 -0.39
CA PRO A 645 32.55 -25.43 -0.83
C PRO A 645 33.40 -24.72 -1.87
N LYS A 646 34.69 -24.49 -1.55
CA LYS A 646 35.65 -23.82 -2.41
C LYS A 646 36.36 -24.79 -3.35
N ARG A 647 36.58 -24.38 -4.59
CA ARG A 647 37.50 -25.06 -5.53
C ARG A 647 38.34 -24.02 -6.26
N ALA A 648 39.58 -24.38 -6.59
CA ALA A 648 40.42 -23.53 -7.43
C ALA A 648 39.84 -23.45 -8.84
N LEU A 649 39.86 -22.26 -9.45
CA LEU A 649 39.34 -22.05 -10.80
C LEU A 649 40.02 -22.96 -11.84
N SER A 650 41.31 -23.22 -11.67
CA SER A 650 42.09 -24.15 -12.51
C SER A 650 41.62 -25.60 -12.46
N SER A 651 40.85 -26.01 -11.44
CA SER A 651 40.35 -27.39 -11.34
C SER A 651 39.15 -27.67 -12.24
N LEU A 652 38.56 -26.64 -12.87
CA LEU A 652 37.36 -26.79 -13.69
C LEU A 652 37.60 -27.64 -14.97
N HIS A 653 38.77 -27.52 -15.60
CA HIS A 653 39.12 -28.31 -16.80
C HIS A 653 39.14 -29.82 -16.52
N ALA A 654 39.71 -30.23 -15.39
CA ALA A 654 39.77 -31.63 -15.00
C ALA A 654 38.38 -32.27 -14.80
N LEU A 655 37.34 -31.45 -14.58
CA LEU A 655 35.97 -31.88 -14.36
C LEU A 655 35.17 -32.04 -15.67
N GLN A 656 35.65 -31.46 -16.77
CA GLN A 656 35.02 -31.59 -18.10
C GLN A 656 35.57 -32.78 -18.90
N GLU A 657 36.84 -33.16 -18.69
CA GLU A 657 37.54 -34.16 -19.52
C GLU A 657 37.37 -35.62 -19.08
N ASN A 658 36.72 -35.88 -17.94
CA ASN A 658 36.41 -37.22 -17.45
C ASN A 658 34.89 -37.48 -17.42
N PRO A 659 34.23 -37.67 -18.57
CA PRO A 659 32.90 -38.25 -18.58
C PRO A 659 33.04 -39.72 -18.15
N VAL A 660 32.59 -40.04 -16.93
CA VAL A 660 32.52 -41.43 -16.44
C VAL A 660 31.32 -42.13 -17.03
#